data_AF-W3XI37-F1
#
_entry.id   AF-W3XI37-F1
#
_cell.length_a   1.000
_cell.length_b   1.000
_cell.length_c   1.000
_cell.angle_alpha   90.00
_cell.angle_beta   90.00
_cell.angle_gamma   90.00
#
_symmetry.space_group_name_H-M   'P 1'
#
loop_
_entity.id
_entity.type
_entity.pdbx_description
1 polymer ?
#
loop_
_entity_poly.entity_id
_entity_poly.type
_entity_poly.pdbx_seq_one_letter_code
_entity_poly.pdbx_strand_id
1 'polypeptide(L)'
;MAENGDINTILRNSLSPDSATRTAAEQQLSQASENNFPLYLATLVQALADESAEGQIRVAAGLALKNAFSAREFSRQQELQAKWLQQTDAETKTRVKSLALTTLSSTNSQAGQAAAQVIASVATIELPRNEWPDLLGTLVQNVSSGAPHQKQASLTCIGYVCESQDPELRSALISHSNAILTAVVQGARKEETNNEVRLSAISALGDSLEFVGNNFKHEGERNYIMQVVCEATQADDSRIQQGAFGCLNRIMGLYYENMRFYMEKALFGLTILGMKNDDEDVAKLAVEFWSTVCEEEINIEEDNAQVESSDQMRPFYNFARVATNEVVPTLLLLLTKQDEDATDDEYNLSRAAYQSLQLYAQAVGANIIPPVIQFVEANLRHDDWHFREAAVAAFGAIMEGPEEKVLEPIVKQALPVLITMMEDSNTMVKDSTAYALGRITEACSEAIDPNTHLDPLIRALFAGVNDPKMASSCCWALMNLAERFSGDLDASANPITPHFNASVSNLLDVTARPEAETTVRTTAYEVLSAFVLHAATDSFPAIASLSDVIIKRLEETIPLQSQVVSIEDKIALEEMKTSLNTVLQSIIQRLDKEIAPQGDRIMQVSLQILSNTSGKSTVPEAIFATISGLANAMEEDFAKYMDAFTPFLYNALGNADEPSLCAMAIGLVSDITRSLNERSQPYCDNFMNYLLNNLRSPALGNQFKPAILQCFGDIANAIGGHFETYLSVVAQVLQQAATVTASPDGSYEMYDYVISLREGIMDAWGGIIGAMKMSNKTQALQPYVQSIFQLLNIISQDMNRSEALMRSAMGVIGDIADAYPGGELVEAFRSDWLTAMIKETKTNREFQPRTIDTARWAREQVKRQLGGQQAVMAQP
;
A
#
# COMPACT_ATOMS: atom_id res chain seq x y z
N MET A 1 -3.91 42.86 28.61
CA MET A 1 -2.50 43.14 28.22
C MET A 1 -1.46 42.37 29.02
N ALA A 2 -1.71 41.97 30.28
CA ALA A 2 -0.75 41.15 31.05
C ALA A 2 -0.78 39.62 30.73
N GLU A 3 -1.88 39.07 30.18
CA GLU A 3 -2.03 37.63 29.88
C GLU A 3 -1.37 37.19 28.54
N ASN A 4 -1.29 38.07 27.51
CA ASN A 4 -0.69 37.70 26.21
C ASN A 4 0.84 37.50 26.26
N GLY A 5 1.54 38.08 27.25
CA GLY A 5 3.00 37.95 27.36
C GLY A 5 3.45 36.53 27.75
N ASP A 6 2.59 35.79 28.46
CA ASP A 6 2.90 34.45 28.97
C ASP A 6 2.78 33.40 27.86
N ILE A 7 1.67 33.43 27.09
CA ILE A 7 1.45 32.48 25.98
C ILE A 7 2.50 32.62 24.87
N ASN A 8 2.93 33.84 24.54
CA ASN A 8 3.97 34.05 23.53
C ASN A 8 5.31 33.41 23.93
N THR A 9 5.61 33.37 25.24
CA THR A 9 6.81 32.71 25.76
C THR A 9 6.69 31.19 25.64
N ILE A 10 5.54 30.63 26.00
CA ILE A 10 5.27 29.19 25.88
C ILE A 10 5.34 28.74 24.41
N LEU A 11 4.71 29.48 23.50
CA LEU A 11 4.74 29.20 22.06
C LEU A 11 6.14 29.37 21.45
N ARG A 12 6.97 30.28 21.98
CA ARG A 12 8.37 30.36 21.58
C ARG A 12 9.15 29.14 22.05
N ASN A 13 8.90 28.70 23.28
CA ASN A 13 9.56 27.54 23.87
C ASN A 13 9.18 26.23 23.17
N SER A 14 7.97 26.11 22.61
CA SER A 14 7.58 24.94 21.82
C SER A 14 8.33 24.84 20.47
N LEU A 15 8.98 25.92 20.04
CA LEU A 15 9.88 25.95 18.87
C LEU A 15 11.36 25.83 19.25
N SER A 16 11.67 25.61 20.53
CA SER A 16 13.07 25.53 21.00
C SER A 16 13.79 24.31 20.40
N PRO A 17 15.06 24.46 19.97
CA PRO A 17 15.88 23.30 19.59
C PRO A 17 16.28 22.45 20.80
N ASP A 18 16.18 23.00 22.02
CA ASP A 18 16.39 22.23 23.25
C ASP A 18 15.16 21.37 23.58
N SER A 19 15.35 20.05 23.58
CA SER A 19 14.28 19.08 23.81
C SER A 19 13.61 19.25 25.17
N ALA A 20 14.35 19.60 26.22
CA ALA A 20 13.78 19.75 27.55
C ALA A 20 12.83 20.96 27.63
N THR A 21 13.26 22.09 27.08
CA THR A 21 12.45 23.30 26.96
C THR A 21 11.21 23.07 26.11
N ARG A 22 11.36 22.39 24.96
CA ARG A 22 10.25 22.08 24.06
C ARG A 22 9.21 21.18 24.72
N THR A 23 9.63 20.06 25.30
CA THR A 23 8.73 19.12 25.97
C THR A 23 8.01 19.76 27.16
N ALA A 24 8.66 20.64 27.91
CA ALA A 24 7.99 21.39 28.98
C ALA A 24 6.89 22.30 28.44
N ALA A 25 7.12 23.00 27.32
CA ALA A 25 6.11 23.84 26.68
C ALA A 25 4.94 23.01 26.10
N GLU A 26 5.21 21.87 25.47
CA GLU A 26 4.19 20.94 24.97
C GLU A 26 3.29 20.41 26.11
N GLN A 27 3.88 20.09 27.26
CA GLN A 27 3.14 19.69 28.46
C GLN A 27 2.26 20.83 29.00
N GLN A 28 2.77 22.06 29.02
CA GLN A 28 1.99 23.23 29.45
C GLN A 28 0.79 23.50 28.52
N LEU A 29 0.98 23.40 27.19
CA LEU A 29 -0.11 23.55 26.23
C LEU A 29 -1.16 22.44 26.39
N SER A 30 -0.72 21.20 26.61
CA SER A 30 -1.61 20.05 26.85
C SER A 30 -2.43 20.24 28.14
N GLN A 31 -1.76 20.64 29.23
CA GLN A 31 -2.44 20.95 30.50
C GLN A 31 -3.43 22.11 30.36
N ALA A 32 -3.09 23.16 29.61
CA ALA A 32 -4.00 24.28 29.36
C ALA A 32 -5.26 23.83 28.59
N SER A 33 -5.08 22.98 27.57
CA SER A 33 -6.18 22.38 26.81
C SER A 33 -7.09 21.49 27.67
N GLU A 34 -6.52 20.72 28.60
CA GLU A 34 -7.28 19.85 29.52
C GLU A 34 -8.03 20.64 30.60
N ASN A 35 -7.40 21.68 31.13
CA ASN A 35 -7.95 22.47 32.24
C ASN A 35 -9.13 23.35 31.81
N ASN A 36 -9.01 24.06 30.68
CA ASN A 36 -10.06 24.92 30.17
C ASN A 36 -9.93 25.07 28.65
N PHE A 37 -10.58 24.14 27.93
CA PHE A 37 -10.53 24.08 26.48
C PHE A 37 -11.01 25.38 25.80
N PRO A 38 -12.18 25.99 26.15
CA PRO A 38 -12.59 27.26 25.56
C PRO A 38 -11.58 28.41 25.72
N LEU A 39 -11.01 28.57 26.93
CA LEU A 39 -10.02 29.61 27.18
C LEU A 39 -8.72 29.35 26.41
N TYR A 40 -8.29 28.10 26.32
CA TYR A 40 -7.14 27.70 25.51
C TYR A 40 -7.31 28.11 24.05
N LEU A 41 -8.45 27.78 23.43
CA LEU A 41 -8.76 28.17 22.06
C LEU A 41 -8.79 29.70 21.88
N ALA A 42 -9.46 30.41 22.79
CA ALA A 42 -9.56 31.86 22.76
C ALA A 42 -8.19 32.56 22.87
N THR A 43 -7.29 32.00 23.68
CA THR A 43 -5.93 32.51 23.87
C THR A 43 -5.09 32.30 22.61
N LEU A 44 -5.14 31.11 22.02
CA LEU A 44 -4.37 30.80 20.81
C LEU A 44 -4.83 31.62 19.60
N VAL A 45 -6.15 31.74 19.37
CA VAL A 45 -6.64 32.54 18.24
C VAL A 45 -6.31 34.03 18.41
N GLN A 46 -6.28 34.52 19.66
CA GLN A 46 -5.88 35.90 19.94
C GLN A 46 -4.40 36.13 19.65
N ALA A 47 -3.53 35.17 20.00
CA ALA A 47 -2.11 35.23 19.68
C ALA A 47 -1.87 35.13 18.16
N LEU A 48 -2.63 34.30 17.44
CA LEU A 48 -2.59 34.20 15.98
C LEU A 48 -2.99 35.53 15.30
N ALA A 49 -4.02 36.21 15.81
CA ALA A 49 -4.54 37.47 15.28
C ALA A 49 -3.74 38.73 15.72
N ASP A 50 -2.77 38.59 16.63
CA ASP A 50 -1.99 39.72 17.15
C ASP A 50 -0.92 40.17 16.14
N GLU A 51 -1.20 41.24 15.38
CA GLU A 51 -0.26 41.84 14.43
C GLU A 51 1.01 42.40 15.08
N SER A 52 1.04 42.58 16.41
CA SER A 52 2.25 43.00 17.12
C SER A 52 3.17 41.83 17.50
N ALA A 53 2.70 40.59 17.39
CA ALA A 53 3.49 39.39 17.65
C ALA A 53 4.35 38.98 16.45
N GLU A 54 5.47 38.30 16.73
CA GLU A 54 6.35 37.74 15.70
C GLU A 54 5.63 36.66 14.89
N GLY A 55 5.89 36.61 13.57
CA GLY A 55 5.24 35.66 12.65
C GLY A 55 5.34 34.19 13.10
N GLN A 56 6.51 33.77 13.58
CA GLN A 56 6.73 32.40 14.08
C GLN A 56 5.84 32.05 15.28
N ILE A 57 5.59 33.01 16.18
CA ILE A 57 4.71 32.82 17.34
C ILE A 57 3.25 32.69 16.90
N ARG A 58 2.84 33.52 15.94
CA ARG A 58 1.49 33.46 15.34
C ARG A 58 1.26 32.12 14.64
N VAL A 59 2.25 31.63 13.90
CA VAL A 59 2.23 30.30 13.26
C VAL A 59 2.12 29.19 14.30
N ALA A 60 2.94 29.23 15.36
CA ALA A 60 2.87 28.24 16.45
C ALA A 60 1.49 28.23 17.12
N ALA A 61 0.90 29.42 17.34
CA ALA A 61 -0.47 29.53 17.85
C ALA A 61 -1.49 28.89 16.91
N GLY A 62 -1.41 29.18 15.61
CA GLY A 62 -2.31 28.61 14.60
C GLY A 62 -2.18 27.10 14.46
N LEU A 63 -0.96 26.55 14.51
CA LEU A 63 -0.73 25.10 14.48
C LEU A 63 -1.25 24.41 15.75
N ALA A 64 -1.00 24.98 16.93
CA ALA A 64 -1.54 24.46 18.18
C ALA A 64 -3.08 24.49 18.19
N LEU A 65 -3.67 25.53 17.59
CA LEU A 65 -5.11 25.67 17.44
C LEU A 65 -5.68 24.66 16.46
N LYS A 66 -5.06 24.47 15.29
CA LYS A 66 -5.43 23.45 14.30
C LYS A 66 -5.42 22.04 14.90
N ASN A 67 -4.38 21.71 15.66
CA ASN A 67 -4.23 20.41 16.33
C ASN A 67 -5.22 20.21 17.48
N ALA A 68 -5.93 21.26 17.91
CA ALA A 68 -7.04 21.13 18.86
C ALA A 68 -8.32 20.61 18.19
N PHE A 69 -8.40 20.63 16.85
CA PHE A 69 -9.57 20.24 16.06
C PHE A 69 -9.30 19.04 15.14
N SER A 70 -8.03 18.71 14.90
CA SER A 70 -7.64 17.71 13.92
C SER A 70 -6.46 16.84 14.36
N ALA A 71 -6.50 15.58 13.92
CA ALA A 71 -5.49 14.56 14.08
C ALA A 71 -5.52 13.61 12.87
N ARG A 72 -4.39 12.97 12.56
CA ARG A 72 -4.33 11.96 11.48
C ARG A 72 -5.03 10.65 11.89
N GLU A 73 -5.03 10.33 13.18
CA GLU A 73 -5.65 9.13 13.72
C GLU A 73 -7.18 9.31 13.85
N PHE A 74 -7.95 8.38 13.28
CA PHE A 74 -9.41 8.46 13.19
C PHE A 74 -10.11 8.59 14.55
N SER A 75 -9.71 7.80 15.54
CA SER A 75 -10.26 7.81 16.92
C SER A 75 -10.05 9.18 17.59
N ARG A 76 -8.82 9.69 17.52
CA ARG A 76 -8.42 10.98 18.08
C ARG A 76 -9.09 12.14 17.35
N GLN A 77 -9.23 12.04 16.03
CA GLN A 77 -9.98 13.03 15.22
C GLN A 77 -11.41 13.17 15.75
N GLN A 78 -12.13 12.08 15.97
CA GLN A 78 -13.49 12.12 16.52
C GLN A 78 -13.54 12.74 17.92
N GLU A 79 -12.59 12.40 18.80
CA GLU A 79 -12.53 12.97 20.15
C GLU A 79 -12.35 14.50 20.11
N LEU A 80 -11.42 14.99 19.30
CA LEU A 80 -11.14 16.42 19.16
C LEU A 80 -12.34 17.17 18.56
N GLN A 81 -12.98 16.61 17.54
CA GLN A 81 -14.20 17.20 16.98
C GLN A 81 -15.34 17.23 18.00
N ALA A 82 -15.49 16.19 18.82
CA ALA A 82 -16.47 16.16 19.90
C ALA A 82 -16.18 17.24 20.97
N LYS A 83 -14.91 17.50 21.30
CA LYS A 83 -14.52 18.60 22.21
C LYS A 83 -14.95 19.97 21.67
N TRP A 84 -14.73 20.24 20.39
CA TRP A 84 -15.23 21.47 19.76
C TRP A 84 -16.76 21.58 19.85
N LEU A 85 -17.47 20.50 19.49
CA LEU A 85 -18.93 20.52 19.44
C LEU A 85 -19.58 20.64 20.83
N GLN A 86 -19.08 19.88 21.81
CA GLN A 86 -19.75 19.65 23.09
C GLN A 86 -19.14 20.43 24.26
N GLN A 87 -17.85 20.76 24.20
CA GLN A 87 -17.11 21.39 25.31
C GLN A 87 -16.76 22.86 25.03
N THR A 88 -17.25 23.45 23.94
CA THR A 88 -17.01 24.86 23.58
C THR A 88 -18.32 25.63 23.47
N ASP A 89 -18.41 26.77 24.15
CA ASP A 89 -19.58 27.64 24.12
C ASP A 89 -19.67 28.48 22.83
N ALA A 90 -20.86 28.96 22.50
CA ALA A 90 -21.14 29.67 21.25
C ALA A 90 -20.37 31.01 21.13
N GLU A 91 -20.07 31.69 22.24
CA GLU A 91 -19.32 32.95 22.24
C GLU A 91 -17.86 32.67 21.85
N THR A 92 -17.24 31.66 22.47
CA THR A 92 -15.88 31.21 22.13
C THR A 92 -15.81 30.73 20.68
N LYS A 93 -16.76 29.90 20.21
CA LYS A 93 -16.81 29.47 18.80
C LYS A 93 -16.84 30.66 17.85
N THR A 94 -17.74 31.62 18.10
CA THR A 94 -17.88 32.84 17.27
C THR A 94 -16.60 33.67 17.27
N ARG A 95 -15.95 33.82 18.44
CA ARG A 95 -14.69 34.56 18.56
C ARG A 95 -13.55 33.90 17.78
N VAL A 96 -13.40 32.58 17.89
CA VAL A 96 -12.38 31.82 17.14
C VAL A 96 -12.61 31.98 15.64
N LYS A 97 -13.83 31.76 15.16
CA LYS A 97 -14.20 31.93 13.75
C LYS A 97 -13.90 33.34 13.22
N SER A 98 -14.32 34.37 13.96
CA SER A 98 -14.16 35.77 13.57
C SER A 98 -12.69 36.22 13.52
N LEU A 99 -11.90 35.88 14.54
CA LEU A 99 -10.48 36.25 14.59
C LEU A 99 -9.64 35.48 13.56
N ALA A 100 -9.95 34.20 13.31
CA ALA A 100 -9.33 33.43 12.25
C ALA A 100 -9.61 34.07 10.86
N LEU A 101 -10.87 34.42 10.56
CA LEU A 101 -11.24 35.11 9.33
C LEU A 101 -10.54 36.47 9.19
N THR A 102 -10.46 37.25 10.27
CA THR A 102 -9.76 38.55 10.26
C THR A 102 -8.27 38.37 9.96
N THR A 103 -7.66 37.31 10.47
CA THR A 103 -6.22 37.02 10.27
C THR A 103 -5.88 36.69 8.82
N LEU A 104 -6.84 36.26 8.00
CA LEU A 104 -6.62 36.11 6.54
C LEU A 104 -6.22 37.43 5.86
N SER A 105 -6.60 38.58 6.44
CA SER A 105 -6.22 39.91 5.92
C SER A 105 -4.85 40.40 6.39
N SER A 106 -4.13 39.59 7.19
CA SER A 106 -2.80 39.93 7.68
C SER A 106 -1.81 40.18 6.55
N THR A 107 -0.88 41.10 6.78
CA THR A 107 0.27 41.31 5.88
C THR A 107 1.37 40.27 6.10
N ASN A 108 1.32 39.51 7.21
CA ASN A 108 2.20 38.38 7.44
C ASN A 108 1.63 37.13 6.75
N SER A 109 2.26 36.69 5.66
CA SER A 109 1.82 35.54 4.87
C SER A 109 1.73 34.25 5.69
N GLN A 110 2.68 34.03 6.61
CA GLN A 110 2.71 32.82 7.43
C GLN A 110 1.53 32.77 8.41
N ALA A 111 1.16 33.90 9.01
CA ALA A 111 -0.02 33.99 9.87
C ALA A 111 -1.32 33.79 9.08
N GLY A 112 -1.41 34.36 7.87
CA GLY A 112 -2.55 34.13 6.96
C GLY A 112 -2.71 32.64 6.59
N GLN A 113 -1.62 31.95 6.28
CA GLN A 113 -1.63 30.52 5.99
C GLN A 113 -2.01 29.67 7.23
N ALA A 114 -1.50 30.01 8.41
CA ALA A 114 -1.87 29.33 9.65
C ALA A 114 -3.37 29.51 9.96
N ALA A 115 -3.92 30.72 9.71
CA ALA A 115 -5.34 30.98 9.83
C ALA A 115 -6.17 30.17 8.81
N ALA A 116 -5.70 30.04 7.56
CA ALA A 116 -6.34 29.20 6.55
C ALA A 116 -6.46 27.74 7.00
N GLN A 117 -5.42 27.17 7.62
CA GLN A 117 -5.47 25.80 8.17
C GLN A 117 -6.47 25.68 9.33
N VAL A 118 -6.50 26.66 10.25
CA VAL A 118 -7.45 26.68 11.36
C VAL A 118 -8.89 26.72 10.83
N ILE A 119 -9.17 27.58 9.86
CA ILE A 119 -10.50 27.71 9.25
C ILE A 119 -10.89 26.40 8.59
N ALA A 120 -9.99 25.78 7.82
CA ALA A 120 -10.25 24.49 7.18
C ALA A 120 -10.60 23.39 8.20
N SER A 121 -9.83 23.26 9.28
CA SER A 121 -10.11 22.26 10.33
C SER A 121 -11.46 22.47 11.03
N VAL A 122 -11.87 23.72 11.25
CA VAL A 122 -13.20 24.02 11.82
C VAL A 122 -14.30 23.80 10.78
N ALA A 123 -14.04 24.12 9.51
CA ALA A 123 -14.98 23.94 8.40
C ALA A 123 -15.36 22.46 8.21
N THR A 124 -14.40 21.53 8.34
CA THR A 124 -14.67 20.08 8.32
C THR A 124 -15.64 19.63 9.42
N ILE A 125 -15.76 20.39 10.50
CA ILE A 125 -16.70 20.09 11.59
C ILE A 125 -18.05 20.77 11.37
N GLU A 126 -18.04 22.05 11.03
CA GLU A 126 -19.24 22.89 11.06
C GLU A 126 -20.00 22.97 9.73
N LEU A 127 -19.33 22.85 8.57
CA LEU A 127 -20.02 22.91 7.27
C LEU A 127 -20.98 21.71 7.06
N PRO A 128 -20.61 20.46 7.38
CA PRO A 128 -21.55 19.33 7.33
C PRO A 128 -22.82 19.54 8.17
N ARG A 129 -22.69 20.32 9.25
CA ARG A 129 -23.77 20.61 10.22
C ARG A 129 -24.48 21.94 9.94
N ASN A 130 -24.06 22.67 8.91
CA ASN A 130 -24.54 24.01 8.59
C ASN A 130 -24.42 25.01 9.76
N GLU A 131 -23.37 24.89 10.58
CA GLU A 131 -23.10 25.76 11.75
C GLU A 131 -22.22 26.99 11.40
N TRP A 132 -21.72 27.06 10.16
CA TRP A 132 -20.96 28.20 9.63
C TRP A 132 -21.36 28.61 8.20
N PRO A 133 -22.62 29.03 7.98
CA PRO A 133 -23.15 29.30 6.63
C PRO A 133 -22.45 30.45 5.89
N ASP A 134 -21.91 31.43 6.60
CA ASP A 134 -21.31 32.64 6.00
C ASP A 134 -19.86 32.45 5.52
N LEU A 135 -19.24 31.31 5.81
CA LEU A 135 -17.81 31.07 5.56
C LEU A 135 -17.46 31.25 4.08
N LEU A 136 -18.08 30.45 3.20
CA LEU A 136 -17.73 30.43 1.79
C LEU A 136 -18.08 31.75 1.10
N GLY A 137 -19.19 32.38 1.46
CA GLY A 137 -19.54 33.72 0.97
C GLY A 137 -18.47 34.76 1.32
N THR A 138 -17.92 34.69 2.54
CA THR A 138 -16.84 35.57 2.99
C THR A 138 -15.55 35.32 2.21
N LEU A 139 -15.15 34.07 2.02
CA LEU A 139 -13.95 33.72 1.27
C LEU A 139 -14.04 34.19 -0.20
N VAL A 140 -15.19 33.99 -0.85
CA VAL A 140 -15.43 34.43 -2.23
C VAL A 140 -15.36 35.96 -2.35
N GLN A 141 -15.92 36.68 -1.38
CA GLN A 141 -15.84 38.15 -1.34
C GLN A 141 -14.40 38.65 -1.15
N ASN A 142 -13.62 37.97 -0.29
CA ASN A 142 -12.21 38.27 -0.06
C ASN A 142 -11.39 38.10 -1.33
N VAL A 143 -11.62 37.04 -2.11
CA VAL A 143 -10.92 36.84 -3.40
C VAL A 143 -11.31 37.90 -4.42
N SER A 144 -12.58 38.29 -4.45
CA SER A 144 -13.11 39.25 -5.42
C SER A 144 -12.63 40.69 -5.19
N SER A 145 -12.50 41.11 -3.94
CA SER A 145 -12.30 42.53 -3.57
C SER A 145 -11.19 42.80 -2.56
N GLY A 146 -10.57 41.75 -2.01
CA GLY A 146 -9.52 41.87 -1.00
C GLY A 146 -8.19 42.36 -1.55
N ALA A 147 -7.31 42.77 -0.64
CA ALA A 147 -5.92 43.05 -0.95
C ALA A 147 -5.17 41.76 -1.36
N PRO A 148 -4.04 41.84 -2.09
CA PRO A 148 -3.35 40.65 -2.60
C PRO A 148 -3.10 39.54 -1.57
N HIS A 149 -2.58 39.88 -0.38
CA HIS A 149 -2.33 38.92 0.72
C HIS A 149 -3.62 38.25 1.21
N GLN A 150 -4.73 39.02 1.27
CA GLN A 150 -6.03 38.50 1.68
C GLN A 150 -6.63 37.57 0.62
N LYS A 151 -6.44 37.88 -0.67
CA LYS A 151 -6.81 36.98 -1.77
C LYS A 151 -6.05 35.67 -1.68
N GLN A 152 -4.71 35.73 -1.54
CA GLN A 152 -3.85 34.54 -1.40
C GLN A 152 -4.30 33.66 -0.24
N ALA A 153 -4.39 34.20 0.98
CA ALA A 153 -4.77 33.43 2.15
C ALA A 153 -6.20 32.85 2.04
N SER A 154 -7.14 33.58 1.43
CA SER A 154 -8.50 33.09 1.21
C SER A 154 -8.56 31.98 0.16
N LEU A 155 -7.77 32.07 -0.92
CA LEU A 155 -7.64 31.02 -1.94
C LEU A 155 -7.01 29.76 -1.34
N THR A 156 -5.94 29.90 -0.57
CA THR A 156 -5.33 28.77 0.16
C THR A 156 -6.31 28.14 1.16
N CYS A 157 -7.10 28.96 1.86
CA CYS A 157 -8.16 28.46 2.74
C CYS A 157 -9.23 27.68 1.97
N ILE A 158 -9.65 28.16 0.80
CA ILE A 158 -10.54 27.41 -0.09
C ILE A 158 -9.88 26.08 -0.44
N GLY A 159 -8.62 26.08 -0.91
CA GLY A 159 -7.86 24.86 -1.22
C GLY A 159 -7.87 23.83 -0.09
N TYR A 160 -7.51 24.22 1.15
CA TYR A 160 -7.51 23.31 2.29
C TYR A 160 -8.89 22.77 2.68
N VAL A 161 -9.95 23.56 2.52
CA VAL A 161 -11.33 23.07 2.73
C VAL A 161 -11.69 22.04 1.66
N CYS A 162 -11.22 22.26 0.44
CA CYS A 162 -11.53 21.49 -0.75
C CYS A 162 -10.74 20.17 -0.85
N GLU A 163 -9.51 20.16 -0.34
CA GLU A 163 -8.61 18.98 -0.28
C GLU A 163 -9.12 17.90 0.70
N SER A 164 -10.00 18.26 1.63
CA SER A 164 -10.47 17.33 2.66
C SER A 164 -11.26 16.17 2.05
N GLN A 165 -10.85 14.94 2.39
CA GLN A 165 -11.49 13.72 1.92
C GLN A 165 -12.75 13.32 2.69
N ASP A 166 -13.24 14.16 3.61
CA ASP A 166 -14.41 13.88 4.44
C ASP A 166 -15.71 13.87 3.58
N PRO A 167 -16.45 12.74 3.52
CA PRO A 167 -17.63 12.63 2.66
C PRO A 167 -18.76 13.60 3.02
N GLU A 168 -18.97 13.87 4.31
CA GLU A 168 -20.03 14.78 4.77
C GLU A 168 -19.70 16.23 4.36
N LEU A 169 -18.44 16.63 4.50
CA LEU A 169 -17.95 17.93 4.05
C LEU A 169 -18.08 18.07 2.53
N ARG A 170 -17.63 17.08 1.76
CA ARG A 170 -17.76 17.10 0.29
C ARG A 170 -19.22 17.30 -0.13
N SER A 171 -20.15 16.59 0.48
CA SER A 171 -21.59 16.75 0.24
C SER A 171 -22.07 18.18 0.52
N ALA A 172 -21.63 18.78 1.63
CA ALA A 172 -21.95 20.17 1.96
C ALA A 172 -21.39 21.17 0.92
N LEU A 173 -20.18 20.94 0.40
CA LEU A 173 -19.50 21.81 -0.56
C LEU A 173 -20.14 21.83 -1.95
N ILE A 174 -20.84 20.75 -2.37
CA ILE A 174 -21.50 20.68 -3.69
C ILE A 174 -22.43 21.88 -3.93
N SER A 175 -23.17 22.29 -2.90
CA SER A 175 -24.10 23.41 -2.97
C SER A 175 -23.43 24.78 -3.20
N HIS A 176 -22.12 24.87 -2.95
CA HIS A 176 -21.30 26.07 -3.09
C HIS A 176 -20.27 26.00 -4.21
N SER A 177 -20.24 24.89 -4.97
CA SER A 177 -19.31 24.64 -6.09
C SER A 177 -19.17 25.82 -7.05
N ASN A 178 -20.28 26.42 -7.50
CA ASN A 178 -20.26 27.58 -8.40
C ASN A 178 -19.55 28.79 -7.83
N ALA A 179 -19.74 29.06 -6.53
CA ALA A 179 -19.14 30.22 -5.86
C ALA A 179 -17.63 30.00 -5.66
N ILE A 180 -17.26 28.78 -5.25
CA ILE A 180 -15.86 28.35 -5.11
C ILE A 180 -15.15 28.47 -6.46
N LEU A 181 -15.71 27.88 -7.52
CA LEU A 181 -15.17 27.96 -8.88
C LEU A 181 -15.02 29.40 -9.37
N THR A 182 -16.03 30.23 -9.15
CA THR A 182 -15.97 31.64 -9.56
C THR A 182 -14.77 32.34 -8.91
N ALA A 183 -14.53 32.11 -7.61
CA ALA A 183 -13.41 32.71 -6.90
C ALA A 183 -12.06 32.19 -7.39
N VAL A 184 -11.86 30.86 -7.45
CA VAL A 184 -10.56 30.29 -7.86
C VAL A 184 -10.25 30.59 -9.33
N VAL A 185 -11.24 30.48 -10.23
CA VAL A 185 -11.04 30.79 -11.65
C VAL A 185 -10.80 32.28 -11.86
N GLN A 186 -11.47 33.16 -11.10
CA GLN A 186 -11.18 34.61 -11.15
C GLN A 186 -9.76 34.94 -10.70
N GLY A 187 -9.26 34.29 -9.65
CA GLY A 187 -7.89 34.48 -9.17
C GLY A 187 -6.83 33.95 -10.15
N ALA A 188 -7.14 32.91 -10.94
CA ALA A 188 -6.17 32.25 -11.82
C ALA A 188 -6.00 32.90 -13.20
N ARG A 189 -6.93 33.78 -13.63
CA ARG A 189 -6.92 34.37 -14.98
C ARG A 189 -5.68 35.20 -15.24
N LYS A 190 -5.33 35.35 -16.52
CA LYS A 190 -4.22 36.20 -16.96
C LYS A 190 -4.39 37.69 -16.62
N GLU A 191 -5.62 38.16 -16.42
CA GLU A 191 -5.88 39.56 -16.05
C GLU A 191 -5.53 39.87 -14.59
N GLU A 192 -5.37 38.86 -13.72
CA GLU A 192 -4.87 39.07 -12.37
C GLU A 192 -3.37 39.38 -12.41
N THR A 193 -3.03 40.61 -12.03
CA THR A 193 -1.67 41.14 -12.13
C THR A 193 -0.71 40.58 -11.09
N ASN A 194 -1.22 39.99 -10.01
CA ASN A 194 -0.39 39.46 -8.93
C ASN A 194 -0.14 37.95 -9.10
N ASN A 195 1.09 37.58 -9.43
CA ASN A 195 1.46 36.17 -9.65
C ASN A 195 1.24 35.28 -8.43
N GLU A 196 1.44 35.77 -7.21
CA GLU A 196 1.20 34.98 -5.99
C GLU A 196 -0.30 34.68 -5.82
N VAL A 197 -1.18 35.62 -6.18
CA VAL A 197 -2.64 35.36 -6.19
C VAL A 197 -2.97 34.30 -7.25
N ARG A 198 -2.41 34.41 -8.45
CA ARG A 198 -2.62 33.40 -9.51
C ARG A 198 -2.12 32.02 -9.10
N LEU A 199 -0.97 31.95 -8.42
CA LEU A 199 -0.39 30.71 -7.90
C LEU A 199 -1.30 30.08 -6.83
N SER A 200 -1.74 30.85 -5.84
CA SER A 200 -2.70 30.34 -4.84
C SER A 200 -4.01 29.90 -5.48
N ALA A 201 -4.46 30.61 -6.53
CA ALA A 201 -5.70 30.31 -7.23
C ALA A 201 -5.64 29.02 -8.05
N ILE A 202 -4.54 28.81 -8.80
CA ILE A 202 -4.38 27.59 -9.60
C ILE A 202 -4.21 26.35 -8.71
N SER A 203 -3.49 26.49 -7.59
CA SER A 203 -3.40 25.43 -6.57
C SER A 203 -4.79 25.10 -6.00
N ALA A 204 -5.52 26.11 -5.55
CA ALA A 204 -6.86 25.93 -5.00
C ALA A 204 -7.86 25.38 -6.02
N LEU A 205 -7.71 25.72 -7.30
CA LEU A 205 -8.49 25.12 -8.38
C LEU A 205 -8.19 23.62 -8.46
N GLY A 206 -6.92 23.22 -8.47
CA GLY A 206 -6.51 21.83 -8.45
C GLY A 206 -7.06 21.05 -7.26
N ASP A 207 -7.08 21.65 -6.06
CA ASP A 207 -7.64 21.03 -4.84
C ASP A 207 -9.18 20.96 -4.87
N SER A 208 -9.83 21.81 -5.67
CA SER A 208 -11.29 21.83 -5.81
C SER A 208 -11.85 20.84 -6.82
N LEU A 209 -10.99 20.16 -7.58
CA LEU A 209 -11.42 19.40 -8.75
C LEU A 209 -12.37 18.25 -8.43
N GLU A 210 -12.27 17.60 -7.27
CA GLU A 210 -13.06 16.39 -7.00
C GLU A 210 -14.57 16.63 -6.81
N PHE A 211 -14.99 17.79 -6.31
CA PHE A 211 -16.42 18.08 -6.06
C PHE A 211 -17.04 19.04 -7.08
N VAL A 212 -16.26 19.60 -8.00
CA VAL A 212 -16.77 20.41 -9.12
C VAL A 212 -17.17 19.55 -10.33
N GLY A 213 -17.34 18.22 -10.13
CA GLY A 213 -17.71 17.30 -11.21
C GLY A 213 -19.05 17.62 -11.86
N ASN A 214 -19.99 18.22 -11.14
CA ASN A 214 -21.22 18.72 -11.75
C ASN A 214 -20.96 19.88 -12.73
N ASN A 215 -19.97 20.73 -12.45
CA ASN A 215 -19.59 21.82 -13.34
C ASN A 215 -18.92 21.28 -14.61
N PHE A 216 -18.10 20.23 -14.49
CA PHE A 216 -17.52 19.55 -15.65
C PHE A 216 -18.57 18.89 -16.55
N LYS A 217 -19.74 18.50 -16.04
CA LYS A 217 -20.86 18.03 -16.89
C LYS A 217 -21.46 19.15 -17.76
N HIS A 218 -21.32 20.41 -17.37
CA HIS A 218 -21.85 21.55 -18.11
C HIS A 218 -20.78 22.15 -19.03
N GLU A 219 -21.01 22.05 -20.35
CA GLU A 219 -20.02 22.43 -21.37
C GLU A 219 -19.49 23.86 -21.22
N GLY A 220 -20.36 24.83 -20.90
CA GLY A 220 -19.94 26.23 -20.74
C GLY A 220 -18.95 26.44 -19.59
N GLU A 221 -19.21 25.81 -18.44
CA GLU A 221 -18.37 25.91 -17.24
C GLU A 221 -17.08 25.11 -17.43
N ARG A 222 -17.17 23.91 -18.00
CA ARG A 222 -16.00 23.10 -18.38
C ARG A 222 -15.07 23.84 -19.34
N ASN A 223 -15.61 24.42 -20.41
CA ASN A 223 -14.83 25.24 -21.36
C ASN A 223 -14.12 26.39 -20.66
N TYR A 224 -14.79 27.00 -19.68
CA TYR A 224 -14.24 28.13 -18.94
C TYR A 224 -13.07 27.75 -18.04
N ILE A 225 -13.20 26.65 -17.30
CA ILE A 225 -12.12 26.07 -16.48
C ILE A 225 -10.94 25.70 -17.38
N MET A 226 -11.20 24.93 -18.45
CA MET A 226 -10.15 24.47 -19.37
C MET A 226 -9.42 25.64 -20.03
N GLN A 227 -10.12 26.70 -20.42
CA GLN A 227 -9.49 27.89 -20.98
C GLN A 227 -8.52 28.52 -19.98
N VAL A 228 -8.93 28.74 -18.73
CA VAL A 228 -8.09 29.41 -17.72
C VAL A 228 -6.88 28.56 -17.36
N VAL A 229 -7.05 27.25 -17.21
CA VAL A 229 -5.93 26.34 -16.94
C VAL A 229 -4.95 26.31 -18.13
N CYS A 230 -5.45 26.18 -19.37
CA CYS A 230 -4.59 26.20 -20.56
C CYS A 230 -3.84 27.54 -20.69
N GLU A 231 -4.49 28.68 -20.46
CA GLU A 231 -3.81 29.99 -20.46
C GLU A 231 -2.75 30.10 -19.35
N ALA A 232 -2.99 29.47 -18.19
CA ALA A 232 -2.04 29.46 -17.07
C ALA A 232 -0.79 28.60 -17.36
N THR A 233 -0.89 27.53 -18.16
CA THR A 233 0.30 26.75 -18.61
C THR A 233 1.27 27.57 -19.46
N GLN A 234 0.82 28.70 -20.00
CA GLN A 234 1.62 29.62 -20.83
C GLN A 234 2.00 30.90 -20.07
N ALA A 235 1.88 30.93 -18.74
CA ALA A 235 2.29 32.08 -17.93
C ALA A 235 3.82 32.27 -17.95
N ASP A 236 4.29 33.50 -17.80
CA ASP A 236 5.74 33.79 -17.73
C ASP A 236 6.40 33.27 -16.42
N ASP A 237 5.62 33.08 -15.35
CA ASP A 237 6.09 32.58 -14.05
C ASP A 237 5.99 31.05 -14.03
N SER A 238 7.15 30.38 -13.92
CA SER A 238 7.25 28.92 -13.91
C SER A 238 6.36 28.27 -12.83
N ARG A 239 6.23 28.88 -11.64
CA ARG A 239 5.41 28.30 -10.55
C ARG A 239 3.94 28.22 -10.94
N ILE A 240 3.45 29.18 -11.74
CA ILE A 240 2.09 29.16 -12.28
C ILE A 240 1.96 28.06 -13.34
N GLN A 241 2.98 27.87 -14.19
CA GLN A 241 3.00 26.76 -15.15
C GLN A 241 2.93 25.42 -14.42
N GLN A 242 3.75 25.22 -13.39
CA GLN A 242 3.73 24.01 -12.55
C GLN A 242 2.34 23.77 -11.95
N GLY A 243 1.76 24.77 -11.28
CA GLY A 243 0.40 24.66 -10.74
C GLY A 243 -0.66 24.35 -11.81
N ALA A 244 -0.52 24.89 -13.02
CA ALA A 244 -1.44 24.65 -14.12
C ALA A 244 -1.31 23.24 -14.72
N PHE A 245 -0.08 22.73 -14.93
CA PHE A 245 0.12 21.35 -15.38
C PHE A 245 -0.32 20.34 -14.30
N GLY A 246 -0.02 20.57 -13.02
CA GLY A 246 -0.56 19.75 -11.94
C GLY A 246 -2.09 19.73 -11.92
N CYS A 247 -2.73 20.87 -12.19
CA CYS A 247 -4.18 20.94 -12.37
C CYS A 247 -4.66 20.16 -13.61
N LEU A 248 -3.94 20.20 -14.73
CA LEU A 248 -4.27 19.40 -15.93
C LEU A 248 -4.17 17.89 -15.66
N ASN A 249 -3.16 17.44 -14.92
CA ASN A 249 -2.99 16.02 -14.58
C ASN A 249 -4.18 15.53 -13.76
N ARG A 250 -4.58 16.28 -12.73
CA ARG A 250 -5.79 15.99 -11.94
C ARG A 250 -7.07 16.03 -12.77
N ILE A 251 -7.19 17.00 -13.70
CA ILE A 251 -8.36 17.05 -14.61
C ILE A 251 -8.39 15.82 -15.50
N MET A 252 -7.25 15.36 -16.02
CA MET A 252 -7.20 14.16 -16.86
C MET A 252 -7.63 12.91 -16.08
N GLY A 253 -7.09 12.70 -14.89
CA GLY A 253 -7.45 11.55 -14.04
C GLY A 253 -8.92 11.55 -13.61
N LEU A 254 -9.51 12.71 -13.31
CA LEU A 254 -10.90 12.79 -12.85
C LEU A 254 -11.93 12.86 -13.99
N TYR A 255 -11.56 13.43 -15.14
CA TYR A 255 -12.51 13.84 -16.18
C TYR A 255 -12.12 13.38 -17.58
N TYR A 256 -11.36 12.28 -17.70
CA TYR A 256 -10.91 11.69 -18.98
C TYR A 256 -12.03 11.66 -20.04
N GLU A 257 -13.23 11.22 -19.67
CA GLU A 257 -14.38 11.10 -20.58
C GLU A 257 -14.77 12.42 -21.28
N ASN A 258 -14.41 13.58 -20.72
CA ASN A 258 -14.73 14.89 -21.28
C ASN A 258 -13.55 15.52 -22.04
N MET A 259 -12.38 14.87 -22.08
CA MET A 259 -11.14 15.51 -22.54
C MET A 259 -10.93 15.51 -24.05
N ARG A 260 -11.67 14.71 -24.82
CA ARG A 260 -11.46 14.56 -26.28
C ARG A 260 -11.37 15.88 -27.03
N PHE A 261 -12.32 16.78 -26.80
CA PHE A 261 -12.33 18.07 -27.49
C PHE A 261 -11.09 18.92 -27.15
N TYR A 262 -10.71 18.98 -25.88
CA TYR A 262 -9.57 19.79 -25.43
C TYR A 262 -8.23 19.17 -25.86
N MET A 263 -8.14 17.84 -25.90
CA MET A 263 -6.98 17.10 -26.39
C MET A 263 -6.68 17.49 -27.84
N GLU A 264 -7.67 17.41 -28.73
CA GLU A 264 -7.52 17.76 -30.14
C GLU A 264 -7.25 19.25 -30.38
N LYS A 265 -7.73 20.13 -29.48
CA LYS A 265 -7.66 21.58 -29.66
C LYS A 265 -6.42 22.24 -29.07
N ALA A 266 -5.95 21.79 -27.92
CA ALA A 266 -4.91 22.49 -27.16
C ALA A 266 -3.99 21.57 -26.37
N LEU A 267 -4.53 20.61 -25.59
CA LEU A 267 -3.74 19.89 -24.59
C LEU A 267 -2.58 19.13 -25.23
N PHE A 268 -2.80 18.48 -26.38
CA PHE A 268 -1.76 17.76 -27.09
C PHE A 268 -0.53 18.64 -27.39
N GLY A 269 -0.75 19.86 -27.92
CA GLY A 269 0.35 20.77 -28.24
C GLY A 269 0.99 21.38 -26.98
N LEU A 270 0.19 21.71 -25.98
CA LEU A 270 0.67 22.31 -24.73
C LEU A 270 1.54 21.35 -23.93
N THR A 271 1.16 20.07 -23.84
CA THR A 271 1.91 19.09 -23.06
C THR A 271 3.19 18.67 -23.77
N ILE A 272 3.19 18.55 -25.10
CA ILE A 272 4.43 18.36 -25.87
C ILE A 272 5.41 19.53 -25.69
N LEU A 273 4.89 20.77 -25.65
CA LEU A 273 5.73 21.95 -25.36
C LEU A 273 6.24 21.91 -23.91
N GLY A 274 5.38 21.54 -22.95
CA GLY A 274 5.73 21.39 -21.55
C GLY A 274 6.85 20.37 -21.32
N MET A 275 6.79 19.21 -21.99
CA MET A 275 7.84 18.17 -21.91
C MET A 275 9.21 18.66 -22.40
N LYS A 276 9.24 19.73 -23.21
CA LYS A 276 10.46 20.33 -23.77
C LYS A 276 10.81 21.66 -23.09
N ASN A 277 10.20 21.96 -21.95
CA ASN A 277 10.48 23.15 -21.18
C ASN A 277 11.89 23.07 -20.57
N ASP A 278 12.55 24.23 -20.46
CA ASP A 278 13.86 24.35 -19.83
C ASP A 278 13.77 24.23 -18.29
N ASP A 279 12.60 24.51 -17.72
CA ASP A 279 12.29 24.27 -16.31
C ASP A 279 11.91 22.80 -16.09
N GLU A 280 12.74 22.10 -15.32
CA GLU A 280 12.63 20.65 -15.12
C GLU A 280 11.31 20.25 -14.44
N ASP A 281 10.81 21.05 -13.49
CA ASP A 281 9.56 20.73 -12.78
C ASP A 281 8.35 20.84 -13.71
N VAL A 282 8.37 21.81 -14.63
CA VAL A 282 7.33 21.91 -15.67
C VAL A 282 7.41 20.74 -16.64
N ALA A 283 8.62 20.34 -17.05
CA ALA A 283 8.82 19.18 -17.90
C ALA A 283 8.35 17.88 -17.23
N LYS A 284 8.67 17.67 -15.95
CA LYS A 284 8.19 16.55 -15.14
C LYS A 284 6.68 16.49 -15.11
N LEU A 285 6.00 17.61 -14.82
CA LEU A 285 4.54 17.64 -14.76
C LEU A 285 3.87 17.39 -16.12
N ALA A 286 4.51 17.80 -17.21
CA ALA A 286 4.01 17.53 -18.57
C ALA A 286 4.26 16.09 -19.02
N VAL A 287 5.34 15.44 -18.55
CA VAL A 287 5.53 13.99 -18.69
C VAL A 287 4.48 13.24 -17.87
N GLU A 288 4.26 13.68 -16.63
CA GLU A 288 3.25 13.11 -15.72
C GLU A 288 1.85 13.16 -16.30
N PHE A 289 1.49 14.22 -17.03
CA PHE A 289 0.22 14.27 -17.77
C PHE A 289 0.00 13.04 -18.64
N TRP A 290 1.05 12.62 -19.37
CA TRP A 290 0.98 11.47 -20.25
C TRP A 290 1.05 10.14 -19.50
N SER A 291 1.74 10.09 -18.35
CA SER A 291 1.64 8.96 -17.42
C SER A 291 0.19 8.78 -16.97
N THR A 292 -0.48 9.85 -16.52
CA THR A 292 -1.90 9.81 -16.13
C THR A 292 -2.82 9.39 -17.28
N VAL A 293 -2.57 9.85 -18.53
CA VAL A 293 -3.33 9.39 -19.69
C VAL A 293 -3.18 7.88 -19.88
N CYS A 294 -1.96 7.34 -19.74
CA CYS A 294 -1.72 5.91 -19.90
C CYS A 294 -2.39 5.10 -18.77
N GLU A 295 -2.27 5.54 -17.51
CA GLU A 295 -2.93 4.89 -16.36
C GLU A 295 -4.45 4.82 -16.53
N GLU A 296 -5.09 5.94 -16.90
CA GLU A 296 -6.53 5.94 -17.18
C GLU A 296 -6.89 5.01 -18.34
N GLU A 297 -6.11 5.03 -19.41
CA GLU A 297 -6.36 4.18 -20.59
C GLU A 297 -6.18 2.69 -20.29
N ILE A 298 -5.19 2.31 -19.48
CA ILE A 298 -4.98 0.93 -19.01
C ILE A 298 -6.17 0.50 -18.14
N ASN A 299 -6.54 1.31 -17.14
CA ASN A 299 -7.68 1.02 -16.26
C ASN A 299 -9.01 0.87 -17.04
N ILE A 300 -9.22 1.72 -18.05
CA ILE A 300 -10.41 1.64 -18.92
C ILE A 300 -10.39 0.38 -19.78
N GLU A 301 -9.22 -0.02 -20.30
CA GLU A 301 -9.09 -1.25 -21.09
C GLU A 301 -9.35 -2.50 -20.25
N GLU A 302 -8.80 -2.55 -19.02
CA GLU A 302 -9.06 -3.63 -18.05
C GLU A 302 -10.55 -3.72 -17.68
N ASP A 303 -11.17 -2.61 -17.28
CA ASP A 303 -12.61 -2.57 -16.97
C ASP A 303 -13.47 -3.03 -18.16
N ASN A 304 -13.12 -2.55 -19.36
CA ASN A 304 -13.86 -2.90 -20.58
C ASN A 304 -13.68 -4.36 -20.99
N ALA A 305 -12.59 -5.01 -20.59
CA ALA A 305 -12.37 -6.43 -20.81
C ALA A 305 -13.23 -7.32 -19.88
N GLN A 306 -13.65 -6.78 -18.73
CA GLN A 306 -14.43 -7.50 -17.71
C GLN A 306 -15.95 -7.42 -17.90
N VAL A 307 -16.44 -6.50 -18.75
CA VAL A 307 -17.88 -6.34 -19.00
C VAL A 307 -18.36 -7.22 -20.16
N GLU A 308 -19.50 -7.92 -19.97
CA GLU A 308 -20.07 -8.78 -21.02
C GLU A 308 -20.84 -7.99 -22.09
N SER A 309 -21.24 -6.75 -21.81
CA SER A 309 -22.13 -5.96 -22.66
C SER A 309 -21.57 -4.58 -22.98
N SER A 310 -21.70 -4.17 -24.24
CA SER A 310 -21.11 -2.93 -24.76
C SER A 310 -21.68 -1.64 -24.16
N ASP A 311 -22.87 -1.70 -23.54
CA ASP A 311 -23.49 -0.57 -22.85
C ASP A 311 -22.86 -0.27 -21.49
N GLN A 312 -22.07 -1.19 -20.95
CA GLN A 312 -21.31 -1.03 -19.71
C GLN A 312 -19.87 -0.54 -19.96
N MET A 313 -19.44 -0.44 -21.21
CA MET A 313 -18.09 -0.01 -21.55
C MET A 313 -17.87 1.47 -21.22
N ARG A 314 -16.77 1.75 -20.53
CA ARG A 314 -16.26 3.10 -20.27
C ARG A 314 -15.79 3.74 -21.59
N PRO A 315 -16.01 5.06 -21.80
CA PRO A 315 -15.48 5.77 -22.97
C PRO A 315 -13.96 5.67 -23.07
N PHE A 316 -13.46 5.27 -24.24
CA PHE A 316 -12.03 5.09 -24.51
C PHE A 316 -11.64 5.83 -25.81
N TYR A 317 -10.64 6.72 -25.74
CA TYR A 317 -10.29 7.63 -26.84
C TYR A 317 -8.95 7.35 -27.52
N ASN A 318 -8.13 6.44 -26.98
CA ASN A 318 -6.81 6.08 -27.54
C ASN A 318 -5.86 7.29 -27.67
N PHE A 319 -5.87 8.22 -26.72
CA PHE A 319 -4.99 9.39 -26.72
C PHE A 319 -3.52 8.99 -26.74
N ALA A 320 -3.08 8.04 -25.90
CA ALA A 320 -1.68 7.60 -25.90
C ALA A 320 -1.30 7.00 -27.26
N ARG A 321 -2.14 6.13 -27.80
CA ARG A 321 -1.90 5.50 -29.11
C ARG A 321 -1.81 6.51 -30.26
N VAL A 322 -2.67 7.53 -30.26
CA VAL A 322 -2.63 8.60 -31.29
C VAL A 322 -1.39 9.47 -31.13
N ALA A 323 -0.97 9.73 -29.90
CA ALA A 323 0.14 10.60 -29.54
C ALA A 323 1.53 9.94 -29.66
N THR A 324 1.59 8.62 -29.85
CA THR A 324 2.81 7.80 -29.81
C THR A 324 3.95 8.39 -30.64
N ASN A 325 3.68 8.87 -31.87
CA ASN A 325 4.72 9.36 -32.79
C ASN A 325 5.33 10.73 -32.40
N GLU A 326 4.74 11.46 -31.45
CA GLU A 326 5.26 12.76 -30.98
C GLU A 326 5.77 12.66 -29.53
N VAL A 327 5.05 11.93 -28.67
CA VAL A 327 5.38 11.78 -27.25
C VAL A 327 6.55 10.83 -27.04
N VAL A 328 6.52 9.63 -27.64
CA VAL A 328 7.55 8.61 -27.41
C VAL A 328 8.95 9.10 -27.85
N PRO A 329 9.15 9.72 -29.02
CA PRO A 329 10.45 10.30 -29.36
C PRO A 329 10.92 11.38 -28.37
N THR A 330 9.99 12.13 -27.78
CA THR A 330 10.31 13.13 -26.77
C THR A 330 10.74 12.45 -25.46
N LEU A 331 10.02 11.43 -24.99
CA LEU A 331 10.40 10.63 -23.83
C LEU A 331 11.80 10.00 -24.00
N LEU A 332 12.07 9.41 -25.16
CA LEU A 332 13.37 8.79 -25.47
C LEU A 332 14.52 9.80 -25.44
N LEU A 333 14.28 11.05 -25.85
CA LEU A 333 15.28 12.11 -25.71
C LEU A 333 15.45 12.57 -24.26
N LEU A 334 14.37 12.59 -23.47
CA LEU A 334 14.44 12.91 -22.04
C LEU A 334 15.16 11.83 -21.24
N LEU A 335 15.17 10.57 -21.70
CA LEU A 335 16.01 9.53 -21.10
C LEU A 335 17.48 9.92 -21.11
N THR A 336 17.98 10.66 -22.11
CA THR A 336 19.39 11.08 -22.21
C THR A 336 19.76 12.25 -21.29
N LYS A 337 18.93 12.55 -20.28
CA LYS A 337 19.11 13.62 -19.28
C LYS A 337 19.46 13.04 -17.91
N GLN A 338 20.14 11.90 -17.88
CA GLN A 338 20.60 11.28 -16.64
C GLN A 338 21.58 12.23 -15.91
N ASP A 339 21.49 12.22 -14.58
CA ASP A 339 22.44 12.92 -13.71
C ASP A 339 23.29 11.87 -12.99
N GLU A 340 24.62 11.91 -13.21
CA GLU A 340 25.58 10.97 -12.61
C GLU A 340 25.72 11.13 -11.10
N ASP A 341 25.37 12.30 -10.57
CA ASP A 341 25.49 12.68 -9.16
C ASP A 341 24.16 12.51 -8.39
N ALA A 342 23.06 12.23 -9.10
CA ALA A 342 21.75 12.01 -8.48
C ALA A 342 21.75 10.74 -7.60
N THR A 343 21.04 10.81 -6.48
CA THR A 343 20.88 9.65 -5.59
C THR A 343 19.85 8.66 -6.13
N ASP A 344 19.88 7.42 -5.63
CA ASP A 344 18.92 6.37 -6.01
C ASP A 344 17.46 6.74 -5.70
N ASP A 345 17.19 7.66 -4.77
CA ASP A 345 15.84 8.10 -4.40
C ASP A 345 15.36 9.37 -5.13
N GLU A 346 16.20 10.00 -5.94
CA GLU A 346 15.86 11.28 -6.58
C GLU A 346 14.92 11.10 -7.79
N TYR A 347 13.74 11.72 -7.77
CA TYR A 347 12.80 11.70 -8.89
C TYR A 347 13.11 12.81 -9.91
N ASN A 348 14.07 12.54 -10.80
CA ASN A 348 14.51 13.44 -11.86
C ASN A 348 13.77 13.22 -13.19
N LEU A 349 13.99 14.11 -14.17
CA LEU A 349 13.29 14.08 -15.45
C LEU A 349 13.53 12.80 -16.26
N SER A 350 14.74 12.22 -16.25
CA SER A 350 15.02 10.98 -16.99
C SER A 350 14.27 9.79 -16.38
N ARG A 351 14.14 9.72 -15.06
CA ARG A 351 13.35 8.68 -14.37
C ARG A 351 11.85 8.85 -14.60
N ALA A 352 11.34 10.08 -14.58
CA ALA A 352 9.95 10.36 -14.95
C ALA A 352 9.67 9.92 -16.40
N ALA A 353 10.60 10.20 -17.33
CA ALA A 353 10.47 9.77 -18.73
C ALA A 353 10.53 8.24 -18.88
N TYR A 354 11.36 7.56 -18.09
CA TYR A 354 11.43 6.10 -18.06
C TYR A 354 10.12 5.47 -17.59
N GLN A 355 9.58 5.93 -16.46
CA GLN A 355 8.29 5.46 -15.94
C GLN A 355 7.15 5.72 -16.94
N SER A 356 7.10 6.91 -17.52
CA SER A 356 6.11 7.26 -18.54
C SER A 356 6.23 6.37 -19.78
N LEU A 357 7.44 6.00 -20.19
CA LEU A 357 7.68 5.09 -21.32
C LEU A 357 7.17 3.67 -21.03
N GLN A 358 7.32 3.17 -19.80
CA GLN A 358 6.77 1.88 -19.38
C GLN A 358 5.24 1.88 -19.44
N LEU A 359 4.60 2.91 -18.90
CA LEU A 359 3.14 3.07 -18.96
C LEU A 359 2.65 3.17 -20.41
N TYR A 360 3.39 3.88 -21.26
CA TYR A 360 3.11 3.92 -22.70
C TYR A 360 3.15 2.53 -23.34
N ALA A 361 4.14 1.71 -22.98
CA ALA A 361 4.28 0.37 -23.54
C ALA A 361 3.08 -0.52 -23.18
N GLN A 362 2.59 -0.42 -21.95
CA GLN A 362 1.37 -1.09 -21.48
C GLN A 362 0.13 -0.56 -22.20
N ALA A 363 -0.05 0.76 -22.30
CA ALA A 363 -1.24 1.38 -22.87
C ALA A 363 -1.38 1.22 -24.40
N VAL A 364 -0.27 1.09 -25.15
CA VAL A 364 -0.33 1.03 -26.63
C VAL A 364 0.19 -0.28 -27.22
N GLY A 365 0.75 -1.16 -26.39
CA GLY A 365 1.29 -2.46 -26.80
C GLY A 365 2.27 -2.34 -27.97
N ALA A 366 2.09 -3.17 -28.99
CA ALA A 366 3.01 -3.26 -30.13
C ALA A 366 3.22 -1.94 -30.91
N ASN A 367 2.34 -0.93 -30.75
CA ASN A 367 2.50 0.37 -31.39
C ASN A 367 3.75 1.13 -30.92
N ILE A 368 4.29 0.83 -29.74
CA ILE A 368 5.49 1.49 -29.20
C ILE A 368 6.80 0.96 -29.80
N ILE A 369 6.79 -0.27 -30.33
CA ILE A 369 7.99 -0.99 -30.73
C ILE A 369 8.77 -0.23 -31.82
N PRO A 370 8.16 0.23 -32.93
CA PRO A 370 8.92 0.86 -34.01
C PRO A 370 9.75 2.09 -33.59
N PRO A 371 9.19 3.13 -32.90
CA PRO A 371 9.97 4.29 -32.50
C PRO A 371 11.06 3.95 -31.48
N VAL A 372 10.81 3.01 -30.57
CA VAL A 372 11.80 2.60 -29.56
C VAL A 372 12.93 1.83 -30.21
N ILE A 373 12.65 0.82 -31.04
CA ILE A 373 13.70 0.05 -31.72
C ILE A 373 14.54 0.94 -32.64
N GLN A 374 13.94 1.91 -33.33
CA GLN A 374 14.68 2.89 -34.12
C GLN A 374 15.67 3.68 -33.27
N PHE A 375 15.26 4.12 -32.07
CA PHE A 375 16.15 4.82 -31.14
C PHE A 375 17.24 3.92 -30.58
N VAL A 376 16.90 2.67 -30.20
CA VAL A 376 17.86 1.69 -29.69
C VAL A 376 18.95 1.40 -30.73
N GLU A 377 18.57 1.08 -31.97
CA GLU A 377 19.51 0.79 -33.05
C GLU A 377 20.44 1.97 -33.36
N ALA A 378 19.94 3.20 -33.24
CA ALA A 378 20.72 4.41 -33.48
C ALA A 378 21.75 4.71 -32.36
N ASN A 379 21.44 4.33 -31.11
CA ASN A 379 22.14 4.84 -29.93
C ASN A 379 22.93 3.80 -29.13
N LEU A 380 22.70 2.50 -29.35
CA LEU A 380 23.34 1.43 -28.56
C LEU A 380 24.87 1.44 -28.61
N ARG A 381 25.45 2.01 -29.67
CA ARG A 381 26.91 2.15 -29.86
C ARG A 381 27.37 3.61 -29.94
N HIS A 382 26.58 4.53 -29.40
CA HIS A 382 26.90 5.94 -29.40
C HIS A 382 28.14 6.22 -28.52
N ASP A 383 28.95 7.23 -28.89
CA ASP A 383 30.17 7.57 -28.14
C ASP A 383 29.86 8.09 -26.73
N ASP A 384 28.78 8.87 -26.62
CA ASP A 384 28.25 9.37 -25.35
C ASP A 384 27.45 8.27 -24.63
N TRP A 385 27.80 8.04 -23.36
CA TRP A 385 27.20 7.00 -22.52
C TRP A 385 25.74 7.28 -22.19
N HIS A 386 25.30 8.54 -22.12
CA HIS A 386 23.90 8.92 -21.88
C HIS A 386 22.97 8.32 -22.95
N PHE A 387 23.43 8.25 -24.19
CA PHE A 387 22.66 7.65 -25.29
C PHE A 387 22.70 6.12 -25.27
N ARG A 388 23.84 5.52 -24.88
CA ARG A 388 23.94 4.06 -24.73
C ARG A 388 23.07 3.54 -23.60
N GLU A 389 23.12 4.22 -22.45
CA GLU A 389 22.26 3.94 -21.28
C GLU A 389 20.79 4.10 -21.68
N ALA A 390 20.41 5.23 -22.28
CA ALA A 390 19.02 5.48 -22.67
C ALA A 390 18.51 4.42 -23.66
N ALA A 391 19.38 3.90 -24.54
CA ALA A 391 19.01 2.81 -25.45
C ALA A 391 18.71 1.51 -24.71
N VAL A 392 19.55 1.09 -23.76
CA VAL A 392 19.29 -0.15 -22.99
C VAL A 392 18.10 0.01 -22.05
N ALA A 393 17.95 1.19 -21.43
CA ALA A 393 16.79 1.52 -20.60
C ALA A 393 15.50 1.50 -21.41
N ALA A 394 15.46 2.17 -22.57
CA ALA A 394 14.28 2.17 -23.44
C ALA A 394 13.90 0.76 -23.91
N PHE A 395 14.88 -0.11 -24.18
CA PHE A 395 14.62 -1.51 -24.52
C PHE A 395 13.96 -2.26 -23.35
N GLY A 396 14.53 -2.13 -22.13
CA GLY A 396 13.96 -2.74 -20.92
C GLY A 396 12.56 -2.22 -20.55
N ALA A 397 12.30 -0.94 -20.80
CA ALA A 397 11.03 -0.28 -20.51
C ALA A 397 9.86 -0.89 -21.30
N ILE A 398 10.08 -1.29 -22.55
CA ILE A 398 9.02 -1.82 -23.44
C ILE A 398 8.84 -3.34 -23.35
N MET A 399 9.51 -4.02 -22.42
CA MET A 399 9.36 -5.47 -22.25
C MET A 399 7.97 -5.86 -21.71
N GLU A 400 7.25 -4.92 -21.14
CA GLU A 400 5.91 -5.11 -20.57
C GLU A 400 4.90 -4.29 -21.38
N GLY A 401 3.75 -4.91 -21.72
CA GLY A 401 2.71 -4.28 -22.53
C GLY A 401 2.52 -4.93 -23.90
N PRO A 402 3.51 -4.89 -24.81
CA PRO A 402 3.39 -5.57 -26.10
C PRO A 402 3.21 -7.08 -25.93
N GLU A 403 2.48 -7.71 -26.86
CA GLU A 403 2.31 -9.17 -26.85
C GLU A 403 3.67 -9.89 -26.90
N GLU A 404 3.87 -10.88 -26.02
CA GLU A 404 5.11 -11.65 -25.90
C GLU A 404 5.57 -12.23 -27.24
N LYS A 405 4.64 -12.73 -28.07
CA LYS A 405 4.93 -13.27 -29.41
C LYS A 405 5.58 -12.27 -30.36
N VAL A 406 5.33 -10.97 -30.16
CA VAL A 406 5.92 -9.89 -30.96
C VAL A 406 7.31 -9.54 -30.41
N LEU A 407 7.50 -9.58 -29.09
CA LEU A 407 8.76 -9.29 -28.42
C LEU A 407 9.79 -10.42 -28.60
N GLU A 408 9.36 -11.68 -28.55
CA GLU A 408 10.24 -12.86 -28.58
C GLU A 408 11.32 -12.83 -29.70
N PRO A 409 11.01 -12.59 -30.99
CA PRO A 409 12.03 -12.53 -32.03
C PRO A 409 13.00 -11.35 -31.86
N ILE A 410 12.50 -10.22 -31.34
CA ILE A 410 13.30 -9.00 -31.11
C ILE A 410 14.29 -9.26 -29.97
N VAL A 411 13.80 -9.85 -28.87
CA VAL A 411 14.62 -10.23 -27.71
C VAL A 411 15.69 -11.24 -28.12
N LYS A 412 15.35 -12.29 -28.88
CA LYS A 412 16.33 -13.28 -29.36
C LYS A 412 17.47 -12.65 -30.15
N GLN A 413 17.18 -11.62 -30.94
CA GLN A 413 18.19 -10.90 -31.71
C GLN A 413 19.04 -9.96 -30.84
N ALA A 414 18.43 -9.27 -29.87
CA ALA A 414 19.10 -8.27 -29.03
C ALA A 414 19.92 -8.88 -27.88
N LEU A 415 19.51 -10.04 -27.35
CA LEU A 415 20.04 -10.62 -26.12
C LEU A 415 21.58 -10.81 -26.12
N PRO A 416 22.24 -11.33 -27.17
CA PRO A 416 23.70 -11.44 -27.18
C PRO A 416 24.41 -10.08 -27.09
N VAL A 417 23.82 -9.04 -27.69
CA VAL A 417 24.37 -7.68 -27.64
C VAL A 417 24.19 -7.09 -26.25
N LEU A 418 23.02 -7.25 -25.63
CA LEU A 418 22.76 -6.79 -24.26
C LEU A 418 23.66 -7.50 -23.23
N ILE A 419 23.90 -8.80 -23.38
CA ILE A 419 24.87 -9.51 -22.52
C ILE A 419 26.27 -8.89 -22.67
N THR A 420 26.67 -8.49 -23.87
CA THR A 420 27.96 -7.81 -24.10
C THR A 420 27.98 -6.40 -23.48
N MET A 421 26.84 -5.71 -23.40
CA MET A 421 26.74 -4.38 -22.79
C MET A 421 27.03 -4.39 -21.27
N MET A 422 26.96 -5.56 -20.61
CA MET A 422 27.44 -5.72 -19.23
C MET A 422 28.94 -5.45 -19.08
N GLU A 423 29.69 -5.42 -20.19
CA GLU A 423 31.12 -5.10 -20.24
C GLU A 423 31.39 -3.64 -20.65
N ASP A 424 30.39 -2.76 -20.70
CA ASP A 424 30.59 -1.33 -21.08
C ASP A 424 31.64 -0.65 -20.18
N SER A 425 32.23 0.44 -20.67
CA SER A 425 33.15 1.25 -19.87
C SER A 425 32.47 2.02 -18.72
N ASN A 426 31.18 2.36 -18.86
CA ASN A 426 30.43 3.19 -17.92
C ASN A 426 29.51 2.32 -17.04
N THR A 427 29.57 2.50 -15.73
CA THR A 427 28.79 1.71 -14.75
C THR A 427 27.28 1.93 -14.88
N MET A 428 26.80 3.13 -15.21
CA MET A 428 25.36 3.40 -15.40
C MET A 428 24.80 2.59 -16.57
N VAL A 429 25.57 2.49 -17.67
CA VAL A 429 25.20 1.65 -18.81
C VAL A 429 25.09 0.18 -18.38
N LYS A 430 26.02 -0.31 -17.55
CA LYS A 430 25.98 -1.69 -17.04
C LYS A 430 24.79 -1.94 -16.12
N ASP A 431 24.51 -1.00 -15.23
CA ASP A 431 23.40 -1.10 -14.29
C ASP A 431 22.05 -1.19 -15.03
N SER A 432 21.79 -0.24 -15.95
CA SER A 432 20.57 -0.26 -16.76
C SER A 432 20.51 -1.46 -17.71
N THR A 433 21.66 -1.99 -18.14
CA THR A 433 21.72 -3.26 -18.88
C THR A 433 21.30 -4.42 -18.00
N ALA A 434 21.81 -4.51 -16.76
CA ALA A 434 21.43 -5.56 -15.81
C ALA A 434 19.93 -5.51 -15.51
N TYR A 435 19.40 -4.31 -15.30
CA TYR A 435 17.96 -4.11 -15.11
C TYR A 435 17.16 -4.52 -16.35
N ALA A 436 17.56 -4.11 -17.55
CA ALA A 436 16.90 -4.53 -18.79
C ALA A 436 16.94 -6.06 -18.99
N LEU A 437 18.03 -6.73 -18.63
CA LEU A 437 18.13 -8.20 -18.65
C LEU A 437 17.18 -8.86 -17.65
N GLY A 438 16.98 -8.25 -16.47
CA GLY A 438 15.97 -8.67 -15.50
C GLY A 438 14.55 -8.53 -16.05
N ARG A 439 14.24 -7.42 -16.74
CA ARG A 439 12.95 -7.16 -17.40
C ARG A 439 12.67 -8.17 -18.52
N ILE A 440 13.69 -8.47 -19.33
CA ILE A 440 13.60 -9.52 -20.36
C ILE A 440 13.30 -10.88 -19.74
N THR A 441 13.98 -11.20 -18.63
CA THR A 441 13.78 -12.48 -17.94
C THR A 441 12.37 -12.58 -17.36
N GLU A 442 11.87 -11.51 -16.76
CA GLU A 442 10.51 -11.46 -16.18
C GLU A 442 9.42 -11.61 -17.25
N ALA A 443 9.51 -10.84 -18.33
CA ALA A 443 8.42 -10.72 -19.30
C ALA A 443 8.51 -11.66 -20.50
N CYS A 444 9.70 -12.13 -20.87
CA CYS A 444 9.95 -12.91 -22.09
C CYS A 444 10.97 -14.03 -21.85
N SER A 445 10.87 -14.76 -20.73
CA SER A 445 11.80 -15.85 -20.39
C SER A 445 11.90 -16.92 -21.48
N GLU A 446 10.83 -17.18 -22.23
CA GLU A 446 10.80 -18.14 -23.34
C GLU A 446 11.75 -17.77 -24.49
N ALA A 447 12.11 -16.49 -24.62
CA ALA A 447 13.08 -16.02 -25.60
C ALA A 447 14.53 -16.42 -25.23
N ILE A 448 14.80 -16.69 -23.96
CA ILE A 448 16.12 -17.04 -23.44
C ILE A 448 16.33 -18.56 -23.55
N ASP A 449 16.91 -19.01 -24.66
CA ASP A 449 17.34 -20.41 -24.81
C ASP A 449 18.35 -20.82 -23.70
N PRO A 450 18.00 -21.77 -22.82
CA PRO A 450 18.88 -22.23 -21.75
C PRO A 450 20.24 -22.73 -22.21
N ASN A 451 20.32 -23.33 -23.41
CA ASN A 451 21.56 -23.93 -23.89
C ASN A 451 22.54 -22.91 -24.46
N THR A 452 22.03 -21.76 -24.89
CA THR A 452 22.81 -20.77 -25.64
C THR A 452 23.07 -19.52 -24.80
N HIS A 453 22.08 -19.04 -24.06
CA HIS A 453 22.11 -17.72 -23.44
C HIS A 453 22.28 -17.74 -21.92
N LEU A 454 21.81 -18.79 -21.25
CA LEU A 454 21.69 -18.81 -19.78
C LEU A 454 23.05 -18.77 -19.07
N ASP A 455 24.02 -19.59 -19.48
CA ASP A 455 25.36 -19.58 -18.88
C ASP A 455 26.09 -18.22 -19.06
N PRO A 456 26.15 -17.62 -20.27
CA PRO A 456 26.69 -16.28 -20.44
C PRO A 456 25.97 -15.21 -19.60
N LEU A 457 24.64 -15.27 -19.54
CA LEU A 457 23.82 -14.32 -18.79
C LEU A 457 24.11 -14.40 -17.28
N ILE A 458 24.07 -15.61 -16.70
CA ILE A 458 24.37 -15.84 -15.28
C ILE A 458 25.78 -15.34 -14.94
N ARG A 459 26.77 -15.62 -15.79
CA ARG A 459 28.15 -15.14 -15.57
C ARG A 459 28.26 -13.63 -15.60
N ALA A 460 27.62 -12.97 -16.56
CA ALA A 460 27.62 -11.52 -16.67
C ALA A 460 26.99 -10.86 -15.44
N LEU A 461 25.85 -11.38 -14.97
CA LEU A 461 25.18 -10.87 -13.78
C LEU A 461 26.02 -11.08 -12.51
N PHE A 462 26.58 -12.27 -12.29
CA PHE A 462 27.45 -12.52 -11.12
C PHE A 462 28.74 -11.69 -11.13
N ALA A 463 29.27 -11.34 -12.31
CA ALA A 463 30.40 -10.42 -12.39
C ALA A 463 30.01 -9.03 -11.84
N GLY A 464 28.81 -8.57 -12.17
CA GLY A 464 28.25 -7.29 -11.76
C GLY A 464 27.88 -7.16 -10.28
N VAL A 465 27.52 -8.27 -9.61
CA VAL A 465 27.15 -8.27 -8.16
C VAL A 465 28.24 -7.67 -7.25
N ASN A 466 29.50 -7.62 -7.71
CA ASN A 466 30.61 -7.05 -6.94
C ASN A 466 30.69 -5.52 -6.98
N ASP A 467 30.00 -4.86 -7.91
CA ASP A 467 29.96 -3.41 -8.03
C ASP A 467 28.70 -2.88 -7.33
N PRO A 468 28.83 -2.14 -6.21
CA PRO A 468 27.69 -1.70 -5.41
C PRO A 468 26.62 -0.94 -6.20
N LYS A 469 27.02 -0.20 -7.24
CA LYS A 469 26.09 0.59 -8.07
C LYS A 469 25.20 -0.27 -8.97
N MET A 470 25.61 -1.49 -9.31
CA MET A 470 24.84 -2.39 -10.19
C MET A 470 24.40 -3.69 -9.50
N ALA A 471 24.82 -3.91 -8.24
CA ALA A 471 24.53 -5.12 -7.50
C ALA A 471 23.03 -5.35 -7.37
N SER A 472 22.25 -4.31 -7.04
CA SER A 472 20.79 -4.39 -6.90
C SER A 472 20.12 -4.88 -8.19
N SER A 473 20.46 -4.28 -9.34
CA SER A 473 19.92 -4.69 -10.65
C SER A 473 20.35 -6.10 -11.05
N CYS A 474 21.61 -6.47 -10.79
CA CYS A 474 22.09 -7.84 -11.04
C CYS A 474 21.38 -8.87 -10.17
N CYS A 475 21.21 -8.56 -8.88
CA CYS A 475 20.50 -9.41 -7.94
C CYS A 475 19.03 -9.58 -8.34
N TRP A 476 18.34 -8.50 -8.70
CA TRP A 476 16.97 -8.57 -9.18
C TRP A 476 16.84 -9.44 -10.45
N ALA A 477 17.73 -9.27 -11.43
CA ALA A 477 17.76 -10.12 -12.62
C ALA A 477 18.04 -11.60 -12.29
N LEU A 478 18.94 -11.89 -11.34
CA LEU A 478 19.22 -13.24 -10.86
C LEU A 478 18.02 -13.88 -10.14
N MET A 479 17.25 -13.11 -9.38
CA MET A 479 16.01 -13.59 -8.74
C MET A 479 14.97 -13.97 -9.80
N ASN A 480 14.74 -13.10 -10.79
CA ASN A 480 13.85 -13.42 -11.92
C ASN A 480 14.30 -14.67 -12.67
N LEU A 481 15.62 -14.86 -12.85
CA LEU A 481 16.16 -16.08 -13.46
C LEU A 481 15.86 -17.32 -12.62
N ALA A 482 16.05 -17.27 -11.31
CA ALA A 482 15.74 -18.40 -10.44
C ALA A 482 14.25 -18.78 -10.51
N GLU A 483 13.36 -17.80 -10.48
CA GLU A 483 11.91 -18.01 -10.54
C GLU A 483 11.46 -18.57 -11.90
N ARG A 484 11.86 -17.93 -13.00
CA ARG A 484 11.38 -18.26 -14.36
C ARG A 484 11.95 -19.57 -14.90
N PHE A 485 13.12 -19.99 -14.40
CA PHE A 485 13.76 -21.26 -14.75
C PHE A 485 13.64 -22.32 -13.64
N SER A 486 12.65 -22.19 -12.76
CA SER A 486 12.39 -23.11 -11.64
C SER A 486 11.93 -24.51 -12.10
N GLY A 487 11.23 -24.60 -13.23
CA GLY A 487 10.60 -25.83 -13.70
C GLY A 487 9.43 -26.27 -12.80
N ASP A 488 8.98 -27.52 -12.95
CA ASP A 488 7.96 -28.07 -12.06
C ASP A 488 8.52 -28.26 -10.64
N LEU A 489 7.70 -28.01 -9.60
CA LEU A 489 8.12 -28.05 -8.19
C LEU A 489 8.80 -29.37 -7.78
N ASP A 490 8.35 -30.49 -8.35
CA ASP A 490 8.84 -31.84 -8.06
C ASP A 490 9.86 -32.36 -9.09
N ALA A 491 10.34 -31.49 -9.98
CA ALA A 491 11.34 -31.87 -10.98
C ALA A 491 12.66 -32.31 -10.32
N SER A 492 13.32 -33.30 -10.94
CA SER A 492 14.68 -33.72 -10.57
C SER A 492 15.70 -32.63 -10.86
N ALA A 493 15.62 -32.06 -12.06
CA ALA A 493 16.48 -30.98 -12.52
C ALA A 493 15.68 -29.90 -13.25
N ASN A 494 16.21 -28.69 -13.20
CA ASN A 494 15.77 -27.53 -13.95
C ASN A 494 16.99 -26.86 -14.62
N PRO A 495 16.81 -25.87 -15.53
CA PRO A 495 17.94 -25.21 -16.19
C PRO A 495 18.95 -24.54 -15.26
N ILE A 496 18.57 -24.19 -14.03
CA ILE A 496 19.48 -23.61 -13.03
C ILE A 496 20.30 -24.68 -12.30
N THR A 497 19.86 -25.94 -12.26
CA THR A 497 20.50 -27.03 -11.50
C THR A 497 22.00 -27.19 -11.81
N PRO A 498 22.47 -27.15 -13.07
CA PRO A 498 23.91 -27.23 -13.38
C PRO A 498 24.73 -26.04 -12.85
N HIS A 499 24.08 -24.90 -12.62
CA HIS A 499 24.70 -23.65 -12.17
C HIS A 499 24.56 -23.43 -10.65
N PHE A 500 23.62 -24.13 -10.00
CA PHE A 500 23.21 -23.89 -8.61
C PHE A 500 24.38 -23.83 -7.62
N ASN A 501 25.25 -24.83 -7.61
CA ASN A 501 26.37 -24.89 -6.66
C ASN A 501 27.38 -23.74 -6.86
N ALA A 502 27.65 -23.36 -8.11
CA ALA A 502 28.53 -22.24 -8.42
C ALA A 502 27.90 -20.91 -8.01
N SER A 503 26.60 -20.74 -8.27
CA SER A 503 25.82 -19.57 -7.84
C SER A 503 25.82 -19.41 -6.32
N VAL A 504 25.54 -20.49 -5.57
CA VAL A 504 25.57 -20.49 -4.10
C VAL A 504 26.96 -20.11 -3.59
N SER A 505 28.04 -20.67 -4.17
CA SER A 505 29.41 -20.31 -3.80
C SER A 505 29.69 -18.83 -4.01
N ASN A 506 29.34 -18.29 -5.18
CA ASN A 506 29.55 -16.88 -5.50
C ASN A 506 28.82 -15.94 -4.52
N LEU A 507 27.56 -16.25 -4.19
CA LEU A 507 26.76 -15.46 -3.23
C LEU A 507 27.34 -15.53 -1.82
N LEU A 508 27.80 -16.70 -1.39
CA LEU A 508 28.46 -16.87 -0.10
C LEU A 508 29.79 -16.12 -0.03
N ASP A 509 30.54 -16.07 -1.14
CA ASP A 509 31.81 -15.34 -1.24
C ASP A 509 31.59 -13.82 -1.20
N VAL A 510 30.58 -13.31 -1.90
CA VAL A 510 30.21 -11.87 -1.86
C VAL A 510 29.79 -11.46 -0.45
N THR A 511 28.88 -12.23 0.16
CA THR A 511 28.34 -11.91 1.49
C THR A 511 29.36 -12.07 2.62
N ALA A 512 30.43 -12.84 2.42
CA ALA A 512 31.50 -13.03 3.40
C ALA A 512 32.54 -11.88 3.43
N ARG A 513 32.54 -10.97 2.46
CA ARG A 513 33.52 -9.88 2.39
C ARG A 513 33.28 -8.85 3.51
N PRO A 514 34.33 -8.53 4.30
CA PRO A 514 34.23 -7.48 5.32
C PRO A 514 33.89 -6.10 4.76
N GLU A 515 34.38 -5.79 3.56
CA GLU A 515 34.19 -4.51 2.87
C GLU A 515 32.89 -4.40 2.05
N ALA A 516 32.11 -5.48 1.95
CA ALA A 516 30.84 -5.42 1.23
C ALA A 516 29.86 -4.50 1.95
N GLU A 517 29.30 -3.56 1.20
CA GLU A 517 28.21 -2.69 1.67
C GLU A 517 27.01 -3.52 2.12
N THR A 518 26.28 -3.01 3.10
CA THR A 518 25.17 -3.76 3.70
C THR A 518 24.06 -4.04 2.69
N THR A 519 23.76 -3.08 1.81
CA THR A 519 22.79 -3.22 0.69
C THR A 519 23.15 -4.37 -0.25
N VAL A 520 24.42 -4.48 -0.66
CA VAL A 520 24.94 -5.59 -1.48
C VAL A 520 24.79 -6.93 -0.74
N ARG A 521 25.07 -6.95 0.57
CA ARG A 521 24.93 -8.16 1.38
C ARG A 521 23.47 -8.61 1.48
N THR A 522 22.54 -7.67 1.71
CA THR A 522 21.10 -7.93 1.80
C THR A 522 20.56 -8.49 0.51
N THR A 523 20.79 -7.81 -0.62
CA THR A 523 20.32 -8.26 -1.95
C THR A 523 20.95 -9.60 -2.36
N ALA A 524 22.22 -9.85 -2.05
CA ALA A 524 22.83 -11.15 -2.33
C ALA A 524 22.21 -12.30 -1.51
N TYR A 525 21.78 -12.05 -0.27
CA TYR A 525 21.04 -13.05 0.51
C TYR A 525 19.62 -13.25 -0.03
N GLU A 526 18.96 -12.22 -0.55
CA GLU A 526 17.67 -12.37 -1.25
C GLU A 526 17.80 -13.23 -2.50
N VAL A 527 18.85 -13.03 -3.30
CA VAL A 527 19.16 -13.93 -4.43
C VAL A 527 19.36 -15.37 -3.95
N LEU A 528 20.12 -15.56 -2.86
CA LEU A 528 20.36 -16.89 -2.33
C LEU A 528 19.05 -17.55 -1.87
N SER A 529 18.16 -16.80 -1.23
CA SER A 529 16.83 -17.24 -0.85
C SER A 529 15.98 -17.66 -2.07
N ALA A 530 15.93 -16.83 -3.12
CA ALA A 530 15.22 -17.15 -4.37
C ALA A 530 15.77 -18.40 -5.05
N PHE A 531 17.10 -18.54 -5.15
CA PHE A 531 17.73 -19.73 -5.71
C PHE A 531 17.35 -20.99 -4.93
N VAL A 532 17.33 -20.94 -3.60
CA VAL A 532 16.92 -22.08 -2.76
C VAL A 532 15.44 -22.43 -2.97
N LEU A 533 14.55 -21.43 -2.96
CA LEU A 533 13.11 -21.64 -3.10
C LEU A 533 12.75 -22.31 -4.43
N HIS A 534 13.47 -21.95 -5.49
CA HIS A 534 13.23 -22.44 -6.86
C HIS A 534 14.17 -23.58 -7.30
N ALA A 535 14.93 -24.16 -6.38
CA ALA A 535 15.84 -25.26 -6.68
C ALA A 535 15.10 -26.57 -6.98
N ALA A 536 15.58 -27.35 -7.95
CA ALA A 536 15.10 -28.71 -8.20
C ALA A 536 15.64 -29.71 -7.15
N THR A 537 15.07 -30.92 -7.12
CA THR A 537 15.38 -31.90 -6.05
C THR A 537 16.83 -32.42 -6.07
N ASP A 538 17.51 -32.44 -7.22
CA ASP A 538 18.94 -32.80 -7.30
C ASP A 538 19.86 -31.82 -6.55
N SER A 539 19.40 -30.59 -6.27
CA SER A 539 20.13 -29.59 -5.49
C SER A 539 19.94 -29.75 -3.97
N PHE A 540 19.06 -30.62 -3.49
CA PHE A 540 18.75 -30.76 -2.06
C PHE A 540 19.97 -31.08 -1.18
N PRO A 541 20.91 -31.95 -1.58
CA PRO A 541 22.13 -32.17 -0.79
C PRO A 541 22.97 -30.90 -0.62
N ALA A 542 22.98 -30.02 -1.62
CA ALA A 542 23.66 -28.72 -1.54
C ALA A 542 22.89 -27.76 -0.62
N ILE A 543 21.56 -27.75 -0.65
CA ILE A 543 20.72 -26.95 0.25
C ILE A 543 20.89 -27.42 1.71
N ALA A 544 20.95 -28.72 1.95
CA ALA A 544 21.25 -29.27 3.27
C ALA A 544 22.62 -28.82 3.79
N SER A 545 23.65 -28.85 2.93
CA SER A 545 24.98 -28.33 3.27
C SER A 545 24.97 -26.81 3.52
N LEU A 546 24.16 -26.07 2.75
CA LEU A 546 23.98 -24.63 2.94
C LEU A 546 23.31 -24.32 4.28
N SER A 547 22.38 -25.15 4.76
CA SER A 547 21.74 -24.99 6.07
C SER A 547 22.77 -24.91 7.20
N ASP A 548 23.79 -25.77 7.18
CA ASP A 548 24.89 -25.77 8.16
C ASP A 548 25.68 -24.45 8.13
N VAL A 549 25.90 -23.90 6.94
CA VAL A 549 26.63 -22.63 6.75
C VAL A 549 25.81 -21.45 7.28
N ILE A 550 24.53 -21.38 6.94
CA ILE A 550 23.65 -20.28 7.35
C ILE A 550 23.42 -20.29 8.87
N ILE A 551 23.17 -21.47 9.45
CA ILE A 551 23.04 -21.62 10.91
C ILE A 551 24.34 -21.20 11.61
N LYS A 552 25.50 -21.59 11.08
CA LYS A 552 26.79 -21.17 11.64
C LYS A 552 26.98 -19.65 11.57
N ARG A 553 26.64 -19.01 10.45
CA ARG A 553 26.70 -17.54 10.32
C ARG A 553 25.75 -16.84 11.30
N LEU A 554 24.56 -17.40 11.54
CA LEU A 554 23.63 -16.92 12.57
C LEU A 554 24.24 -17.01 13.97
N GLU A 555 24.85 -18.14 14.32
CA GLU A 555 25.55 -18.33 15.60
C GLU A 555 26.67 -17.31 15.79
N GLU A 556 27.43 -17.00 14.72
CA GLU A 556 28.49 -16.00 14.72
C GLU A 556 27.98 -14.56 14.93
N THR A 557 26.70 -14.27 14.66
CA THR A 557 26.11 -12.94 14.94
C THR A 557 25.91 -12.65 16.42
N ILE A 558 25.79 -13.70 17.25
CA ILE A 558 25.54 -13.57 18.70
C ILE A 558 26.70 -12.86 19.41
N PRO A 559 27.97 -13.31 19.29
CA PRO A 559 29.09 -12.61 19.93
C PRO A 559 29.33 -11.20 19.35
N LEU A 560 28.95 -10.95 18.09
CA LEU A 560 29.06 -9.62 17.47
C LEU A 560 28.16 -8.59 18.15
N GLN A 561 27.07 -8.99 18.81
CA GLN A 561 26.21 -8.08 19.58
C GLN A 561 27.00 -7.29 20.64
N SER A 562 28.03 -7.91 21.24
CA SER A 562 28.88 -7.27 22.25
C SER A 562 29.82 -6.21 21.66
N GLN A 563 30.00 -6.19 20.35
CA GLN A 563 30.88 -5.29 19.60
C GLN A 563 30.13 -4.10 19.00
N VAL A 564 28.79 -4.05 19.11
CA VAL A 564 27.97 -2.94 18.64
C VAL A 564 28.26 -1.70 19.49
N VAL A 565 28.82 -0.65 18.89
CA VAL A 565 29.13 0.62 19.57
C VAL A 565 28.28 1.76 19.04
N SER A 566 27.99 1.76 17.73
CA SER A 566 27.19 2.78 17.06
C SER A 566 25.79 2.28 16.68
N ILE A 567 24.90 3.21 16.32
CA ILE A 567 23.58 2.89 15.76
C ILE A 567 23.72 2.20 14.41
N GLU A 568 24.74 2.58 13.62
CA GLU A 568 25.04 1.98 12.32
C GLU A 568 25.48 0.51 12.47
N ASP A 569 26.35 0.21 13.45
CA ASP A 569 26.73 -1.18 13.78
C ASP A 569 25.49 -2.00 14.18
N LYS A 570 24.57 -1.39 14.93
CA LYS A 570 23.31 -2.03 15.34
C LYS A 570 22.47 -2.37 14.12
N ILE A 571 22.23 -1.40 13.23
CA ILE A 571 21.42 -1.57 12.01
C ILE A 571 22.04 -2.64 11.12
N ALA A 572 23.34 -2.57 10.83
CA ALA A 572 24.01 -3.54 9.97
C ALA A 572 23.96 -4.97 10.53
N LEU A 573 24.11 -5.13 11.86
CA LEU A 573 23.99 -6.44 12.51
C LEU A 573 22.55 -6.97 12.49
N GLU A 574 21.55 -6.09 12.67
CA GLU A 574 20.13 -6.47 12.59
C GLU A 574 19.74 -6.88 11.17
N GLU A 575 20.15 -6.12 10.15
CA GLU A 575 19.95 -6.47 8.74
C GLU A 575 20.59 -7.82 8.40
N MET A 576 21.84 -8.06 8.85
CA MET A 576 22.51 -9.35 8.64
C MET A 576 21.74 -10.51 9.29
N LYS A 577 21.22 -10.34 10.51
CA LYS A 577 20.40 -11.36 11.18
C LYS A 577 19.09 -11.61 10.41
N THR A 578 18.43 -10.56 9.94
CA THR A 578 17.21 -10.65 9.15
C THR A 578 17.46 -11.41 7.85
N SER A 579 18.46 -11.01 7.05
CA SER A 579 18.78 -11.68 5.77
C SER A 579 19.16 -13.15 5.93
N LEU A 580 19.93 -13.49 6.98
CA LEU A 580 20.28 -14.89 7.27
C LEU A 580 19.05 -15.73 7.65
N ASN A 581 18.12 -15.16 8.41
CA ASN A 581 16.85 -15.83 8.73
C ASN A 581 15.97 -16.01 7.49
N THR A 582 15.91 -15.03 6.58
CA THR A 582 15.20 -15.16 5.30
C THR A 582 15.72 -16.35 4.48
N VAL A 583 17.05 -16.50 4.36
CA VAL A 583 17.63 -17.66 3.66
C VAL A 583 17.32 -18.96 4.41
N LEU A 584 17.43 -18.97 5.74
CA LEU A 584 17.13 -20.15 6.55
C LEU A 584 15.65 -20.57 6.41
N GLN A 585 14.73 -19.61 6.33
CA GLN A 585 13.31 -19.86 6.08
C GLN A 585 13.11 -20.55 4.72
N SER A 586 13.74 -20.06 3.65
CA SER A 586 13.66 -20.71 2.34
C SER A 586 14.25 -22.11 2.33
N ILE A 587 15.34 -22.33 3.07
CA ILE A 587 15.93 -23.66 3.27
C ILE A 587 14.96 -24.61 3.97
N ILE A 588 14.36 -24.16 5.08
CA ILE A 588 13.37 -24.94 5.83
C ILE A 588 12.19 -25.30 4.92
N GLN A 589 11.65 -24.33 4.18
CA GLN A 589 10.52 -24.53 3.28
C GLN A 589 10.86 -25.52 2.15
N ARG A 590 12.07 -25.46 1.60
CA ARG A 590 12.45 -26.33 0.48
C ARG A 590 12.82 -27.75 0.91
N LEU A 591 13.46 -27.91 2.07
CA LEU A 591 13.82 -29.23 2.61
C LEU A 591 12.64 -29.91 3.31
N ASP A 592 11.66 -29.15 3.78
CA ASP A 592 10.50 -29.66 4.53
C ASP A 592 10.96 -30.61 5.64
N LYS A 593 10.48 -31.86 5.67
CA LYS A 593 10.83 -32.85 6.70
C LYS A 593 12.32 -33.17 6.82
N GLU A 594 13.09 -32.96 5.76
CA GLU A 594 14.55 -33.22 5.75
C GLU A 594 15.33 -32.21 6.62
N ILE A 595 14.71 -31.11 7.08
CA ILE A 595 15.35 -30.15 7.99
C ILE A 595 15.41 -30.64 9.44
N ALA A 596 14.62 -31.66 9.80
CA ALA A 596 14.47 -32.13 11.18
C ALA A 596 15.79 -32.36 11.96
N PRO A 597 16.88 -32.90 11.34
CA PRO A 597 18.17 -33.05 12.03
C PRO A 597 18.80 -31.73 12.51
N GLN A 598 18.47 -30.60 11.88
CA GLN A 598 18.97 -29.27 12.25
C GLN A 598 18.04 -28.53 13.22
N GLY A 599 16.83 -29.04 13.48
CA GLY A 599 15.79 -28.34 14.26
C GLY A 599 16.26 -27.88 15.64
N ASP A 600 17.04 -28.71 16.35
CA ASP A 600 17.54 -28.36 17.69
C ASP A 600 18.50 -27.15 17.63
N ARG A 601 19.36 -27.12 16.60
CA ARG A 601 20.36 -26.07 16.40
C ARG A 601 19.70 -24.76 15.96
N ILE A 602 18.71 -24.85 15.06
CA ILE A 602 17.88 -23.71 14.62
C ILE A 602 17.15 -23.10 15.81
N MET A 603 16.46 -23.90 16.62
CA MET A 603 15.74 -23.38 17.79
C MET A 603 16.69 -22.79 18.83
N GLN A 604 17.84 -23.42 19.06
CA GLN A 604 18.83 -22.89 20.00
C GLN A 604 19.33 -21.50 19.59
N VAL A 605 19.73 -21.31 18.33
CA VAL A 605 20.23 -20.00 17.86
C VAL A 605 19.11 -18.95 17.84
N SER A 606 17.91 -19.30 17.38
CA SER A 606 16.75 -18.41 17.34
C SER A 606 16.37 -17.88 18.72
N LEU A 607 16.25 -18.76 19.73
CA LEU A 607 15.91 -18.35 21.10
C LEU A 607 17.02 -17.51 21.75
N GLN A 608 18.29 -17.79 21.45
CA GLN A 608 19.41 -16.98 21.91
C GLN A 608 19.38 -15.57 21.31
N ILE A 609 19.06 -15.43 20.02
CA ILE A 609 18.95 -14.10 19.40
C ILE A 609 17.76 -13.33 19.97
N LEU A 610 16.59 -13.96 20.13
CA LEU A 610 15.42 -13.33 20.77
C LEU A 610 15.72 -12.83 22.18
N SER A 611 16.45 -13.62 22.97
CA SER A 611 16.83 -13.25 24.35
C SER A 611 17.75 -12.03 24.43
N ASN A 612 18.51 -11.75 23.37
CA ASN A 612 19.52 -10.69 23.32
C ASN A 612 19.07 -9.47 22.50
N THR A 613 17.85 -9.47 21.97
CA THR A 613 17.33 -8.37 21.15
C THR A 613 16.61 -7.35 22.03
N SER A 614 17.01 -6.08 21.95
CA SER A 614 16.37 -4.96 22.65
C SER A 614 15.16 -4.42 21.89
N GLY A 615 14.28 -3.65 22.55
CA GLY A 615 13.08 -3.06 21.93
C GLY A 615 13.37 -2.19 20.68
N LYS A 616 12.40 -2.14 19.75
CA LYS A 616 12.47 -1.60 18.38
C LYS A 616 13.53 -2.26 17.50
N SER A 617 13.25 -3.46 17.01
CA SER A 617 14.05 -4.22 16.03
C SER A 617 13.15 -5.08 15.15
N THR A 618 13.52 -5.30 13.90
CA THR A 618 12.82 -6.20 12.94
C THR A 618 13.26 -7.66 13.06
N VAL A 619 14.38 -7.92 13.75
CA VAL A 619 14.94 -9.27 13.93
C VAL A 619 13.95 -10.29 14.53
N PRO A 620 13.12 -9.94 15.55
CA PRO A 620 12.17 -10.88 16.12
C PRO A 620 11.15 -11.39 15.10
N GLU A 621 10.73 -10.56 14.14
CA GLU A 621 9.77 -10.95 13.10
C GLU A 621 10.37 -12.00 12.16
N ALA A 622 11.62 -11.79 11.71
CA ALA A 622 12.33 -12.76 10.87
C ALA A 622 12.57 -14.10 11.58
N ILE A 623 12.85 -14.06 12.89
CA ILE A 623 12.98 -15.28 13.69
C ILE A 623 11.63 -15.98 13.84
N PHE A 624 10.55 -15.25 14.09
CA PHE A 624 9.21 -15.83 14.20
C PHE A 624 8.77 -16.48 12.90
N ALA A 625 9.07 -15.87 11.75
CA ALA A 625 8.84 -16.48 10.43
C ALA A 625 9.67 -17.76 10.23
N THR A 626 10.92 -17.77 10.69
CA THR A 626 11.79 -18.97 10.66
C THR A 626 11.23 -20.09 11.55
N ILE A 627 10.76 -19.74 12.76
CA ILE A 627 10.14 -20.69 13.70
C ILE A 627 8.81 -21.21 13.15
N SER A 628 8.00 -20.37 12.49
CA SER A 628 6.78 -20.79 11.79
C SER A 628 7.11 -21.83 10.71
N GLY A 629 8.09 -21.54 9.84
CA GLY A 629 8.54 -22.49 8.82
C GLY A 629 8.99 -23.82 9.43
N LEU A 630 9.74 -23.76 10.53
CA LEU A 630 10.23 -24.97 11.22
C LEU A 630 9.09 -25.76 11.87
N ALA A 631 8.11 -25.09 12.47
CA ALA A 631 6.93 -25.74 13.03
C ALA A 631 6.12 -26.46 11.94
N ASN A 632 5.92 -25.81 10.78
CA ASN A 632 5.24 -26.42 9.63
C ASN A 632 6.00 -27.64 9.11
N ALA A 633 7.33 -27.59 9.01
CA ALA A 633 8.16 -28.69 8.50
C ALA A 633 8.26 -29.89 9.47
N MET A 634 8.27 -29.62 10.78
CA MET A 634 8.42 -30.66 11.81
C MET A 634 7.09 -31.20 12.35
N GLU A 635 5.97 -30.52 12.09
CA GLU A 635 4.63 -30.89 12.55
C GLU A 635 4.62 -31.21 14.07
N GLU A 636 4.14 -32.39 14.48
CA GLU A 636 4.09 -32.81 15.87
C GLU A 636 5.47 -32.87 16.57
N ASP A 637 6.56 -33.09 15.82
CA ASP A 637 7.91 -33.16 16.39
C ASP A 637 8.42 -31.81 16.89
N PHE A 638 7.78 -30.70 16.48
CA PHE A 638 8.08 -29.36 17.00
C PHE A 638 7.66 -29.18 18.47
N ALA A 639 6.74 -30.03 18.98
CA ALA A 639 6.20 -29.91 20.34
C ALA A 639 7.28 -29.87 21.43
N LYS A 640 8.44 -30.51 21.20
CA LYS A 640 9.58 -30.51 22.15
C LYS A 640 10.16 -29.11 22.43
N TYR A 641 9.91 -28.12 21.57
CA TYR A 641 10.43 -26.75 21.74
C TYR A 641 9.44 -25.79 22.41
N MET A 642 8.17 -26.17 22.53
CA MET A 642 7.10 -25.27 22.96
C MET A 642 7.33 -24.70 24.36
N ASP A 643 7.82 -25.49 25.30
CA ASP A 643 8.06 -25.03 26.67
C ASP A 643 9.14 -23.94 26.75
N ALA A 644 10.15 -24.01 25.87
CA ALA A 644 11.21 -22.99 25.79
C ALA A 644 10.78 -21.77 24.97
N PHE A 645 9.94 -21.96 23.95
CA PHE A 645 9.54 -20.91 23.01
C PHE A 645 8.35 -20.07 23.49
N THR A 646 7.36 -20.67 24.14
CA THR A 646 6.11 -20.00 24.53
C THR A 646 6.28 -18.70 25.35
N PRO A 647 7.28 -18.52 26.24
CA PRO A 647 7.47 -17.23 26.90
C PRO A 647 7.71 -16.07 25.93
N PHE A 648 8.43 -16.30 24.82
CA PHE A 648 8.67 -15.29 23.78
C PHE A 648 7.41 -15.00 22.99
N LEU A 649 6.68 -16.04 22.60
CA LEU A 649 5.42 -15.91 21.88
C LEU A 649 4.37 -15.16 22.69
N TYR A 650 4.22 -15.47 23.98
CA TYR A 650 3.29 -14.77 24.88
C TYR A 650 3.67 -13.31 25.10
N ASN A 651 4.97 -13.00 25.19
CA ASN A 651 5.44 -11.62 25.29
C ASN A 651 5.08 -10.82 24.03
N ALA A 652 5.32 -11.40 22.84
CA ALA A 652 4.97 -10.78 21.57
C ALA A 652 3.46 -10.57 21.40
N LEU A 653 2.64 -11.57 21.75
CA LEU A 653 1.17 -11.46 21.71
C LEU A 653 0.63 -10.37 22.66
N GLY A 654 1.29 -10.14 23.79
CA GLY A 654 0.90 -9.12 24.76
C GLY A 654 1.49 -7.73 24.52
N ASN A 655 2.37 -7.58 23.52
CA ASN A 655 3.09 -6.33 23.30
C ASN A 655 2.32 -5.41 22.34
N ALA A 656 1.48 -4.55 22.91
CA ALA A 656 0.71 -3.56 22.16
C ALA A 656 1.56 -2.45 21.53
N ASP A 657 2.79 -2.25 22.01
CA ASP A 657 3.65 -1.16 21.58
C ASP A 657 4.40 -1.50 20.27
N GLU A 658 4.39 -2.76 19.83
CA GLU A 658 5.00 -3.24 18.58
C GLU A 658 3.97 -3.97 17.70
N PRO A 659 3.15 -3.22 16.93
CA PRO A 659 2.03 -3.79 16.17
C PRO A 659 2.41 -4.91 15.19
N SER A 660 3.51 -4.75 14.46
CA SER A 660 3.95 -5.72 13.45
C SER A 660 4.37 -7.06 14.07
N LEU A 661 5.13 -7.03 15.16
CA LEU A 661 5.51 -8.23 15.91
C LEU A 661 4.29 -8.93 16.53
N CYS A 662 3.30 -8.17 17.00
CA CYS A 662 2.04 -8.74 17.51
C CYS A 662 1.26 -9.47 16.40
N ALA A 663 1.18 -8.88 15.20
CA ALA A 663 0.56 -9.52 14.03
C ALA A 663 1.28 -10.83 13.65
N MET A 664 2.61 -10.81 13.60
CA MET A 664 3.43 -12.00 13.34
C MET A 664 3.20 -13.09 14.41
N ALA A 665 3.09 -12.70 15.68
CA ALA A 665 2.82 -13.62 16.77
C ALA A 665 1.43 -14.27 16.66
N ILE A 666 0.41 -13.53 16.21
CA ILE A 666 -0.93 -14.08 15.95
C ILE A 666 -0.87 -15.12 14.82
N GLY A 667 -0.20 -14.81 13.71
CA GLY A 667 0.01 -15.77 12.60
C GLY A 667 0.75 -17.02 13.06
N LEU A 668 1.77 -16.87 13.90
CA LEU A 668 2.53 -18.00 14.44
C LEU A 668 1.70 -18.89 15.37
N VAL A 669 0.70 -18.36 16.08
CA VAL A 669 -0.27 -19.20 16.82
C VAL A 669 -1.08 -20.07 15.85
N SER A 670 -1.54 -19.50 14.73
CA SER A 670 -2.22 -20.26 13.68
C SER A 670 -1.34 -21.37 13.10
N ASP A 671 -0.08 -21.07 12.78
CA ASP A 671 0.86 -22.07 12.24
C ASP A 671 1.15 -23.19 13.25
N ILE A 672 1.40 -22.83 14.52
CA ILE A 672 1.65 -23.82 15.58
C ILE A 672 0.43 -24.72 15.80
N THR A 673 -0.77 -24.15 15.85
CA THR A 673 -1.99 -24.94 16.10
C THR A 673 -2.30 -25.87 14.92
N ARG A 674 -2.08 -25.42 13.68
CA ARG A 674 -2.20 -26.27 12.49
C ARG A 674 -1.12 -27.36 12.41
N SER A 675 0.10 -27.05 12.81
CA SER A 675 1.24 -27.99 12.75
C SER A 675 1.18 -29.07 13.83
N LEU A 676 0.83 -28.69 15.06
CA LEU A 676 0.81 -29.59 16.22
C LEU A 676 -0.53 -30.29 16.41
N ASN A 677 -1.61 -29.80 15.79
CA ASN A 677 -2.98 -30.29 15.99
C ASN A 677 -3.29 -30.41 17.51
N GLU A 678 -3.81 -31.55 17.97
CA GLU A 678 -4.17 -31.76 19.38
C GLU A 678 -3.00 -31.57 20.35
N ARG A 679 -1.73 -31.68 19.90
CA ARG A 679 -0.54 -31.43 20.73
C ARG A 679 -0.41 -29.97 21.16
N SER A 680 -1.05 -29.02 20.48
CA SER A 680 -1.05 -27.61 20.88
C SER A 680 -2.02 -27.31 22.03
N GLN A 681 -2.95 -28.23 22.33
CA GLN A 681 -4.04 -28.02 23.29
C GLN A 681 -3.59 -27.45 24.66
N PRO A 682 -2.49 -27.92 25.28
CA PRO A 682 -2.04 -27.40 26.58
C PRO A 682 -1.69 -25.90 26.59
N TYR A 683 -1.41 -25.32 25.42
CA TYR A 683 -1.00 -23.93 25.27
C TYR A 683 -2.16 -23.00 24.87
N CYS A 684 -3.27 -23.58 24.36
CA CYS A 684 -4.38 -22.84 23.77
C CYS A 684 -5.13 -21.94 24.78
N ASP A 685 -5.18 -22.32 26.06
CA ASP A 685 -5.80 -21.46 27.09
C ASP A 685 -5.08 -20.11 27.21
N ASN A 686 -3.73 -20.11 27.15
CA ASN A 686 -2.95 -18.88 27.14
C ASN A 686 -3.14 -18.11 25.83
N PHE A 687 -3.11 -18.79 24.67
CA PHE A 687 -3.37 -18.15 23.38
C PHE A 687 -4.71 -17.42 23.38
N MET A 688 -5.78 -18.09 23.79
CA MET A 688 -7.13 -17.50 23.87
C MET A 688 -7.18 -16.28 24.78
N ASN A 689 -6.50 -16.32 25.95
CA ASN A 689 -6.45 -15.18 26.86
C ASN A 689 -5.77 -13.95 26.24
N TYR A 690 -4.62 -14.12 25.57
CA TYR A 690 -3.93 -13.02 24.89
C TYR A 690 -4.76 -12.46 23.73
N LEU A 691 -5.28 -13.33 22.85
CA LEU A 691 -6.10 -12.94 21.70
C LEU A 691 -7.36 -12.17 22.13
N LEU A 692 -8.08 -12.64 23.16
CA LEU A 692 -9.25 -11.96 23.69
C LEU A 692 -8.91 -10.62 24.37
N ASN A 693 -7.74 -10.50 25.00
CA ASN A 693 -7.29 -9.23 25.57
C ASN A 693 -6.93 -8.21 24.48
N ASN A 694 -6.30 -8.64 23.38
CA ASN A 694 -5.99 -7.77 22.25
C ASN A 694 -7.26 -7.18 21.62
N LEU A 695 -8.34 -7.97 21.52
CA LEU A 695 -9.65 -7.49 21.04
C LEU A 695 -10.32 -6.44 21.94
N ARG A 696 -9.93 -6.36 23.22
CA ARG A 696 -10.45 -5.34 24.16
C ARG A 696 -9.70 -4.02 24.05
N SER A 697 -8.54 -3.98 23.41
CA SER A 697 -7.74 -2.78 23.26
C SER A 697 -8.34 -1.85 22.21
N PRO A 698 -8.68 -0.59 22.53
CA PRO A 698 -9.15 0.38 21.55
C PRO A 698 -8.07 0.79 20.53
N ALA A 699 -6.79 0.59 20.85
CA ALA A 699 -5.66 0.89 19.97
C ALA A 699 -5.38 -0.24 18.96
N LEU A 700 -5.47 -1.51 19.38
CA LEU A 700 -5.09 -2.67 18.55
C LEU A 700 -6.28 -3.38 17.90
N GLY A 701 -7.47 -3.25 18.50
CA GLY A 701 -8.60 -4.13 18.26
C GLY A 701 -9.20 -4.06 16.86
N ASN A 702 -8.98 -2.99 16.10
CA ASN A 702 -9.40 -2.90 14.70
C ASN A 702 -8.34 -3.45 13.75
N GLN A 703 -7.06 -3.16 13.95
CA GLN A 703 -6.01 -3.60 13.03
C GLN A 703 -5.82 -5.12 13.00
N PHE A 704 -5.85 -5.79 14.17
CA PHE A 704 -5.60 -7.24 14.25
C PHE A 704 -6.85 -8.09 14.26
N LYS A 705 -8.03 -7.46 14.23
CA LYS A 705 -9.29 -8.19 14.35
C LYS A 705 -9.38 -9.33 13.35
N PRO A 706 -9.17 -9.12 12.03
CA PRO A 706 -9.30 -10.19 11.05
C PRO A 706 -8.42 -11.41 11.37
N ALA A 707 -7.13 -11.19 11.63
CA ALA A 707 -6.16 -12.25 11.93
C ALA A 707 -6.48 -13.00 13.23
N ILE A 708 -6.93 -12.29 14.29
CA ILE A 708 -7.34 -12.92 15.54
C ILE A 708 -8.55 -13.84 15.32
N LEU A 709 -9.51 -13.41 14.50
CA LEU A 709 -10.69 -14.21 14.22
C LEU A 709 -10.34 -15.48 13.43
N GLN A 710 -9.50 -15.36 12.40
CA GLN A 710 -8.97 -16.52 11.68
C GLN A 710 -8.27 -17.50 12.64
N CYS A 711 -7.43 -16.98 13.53
CA CYS A 711 -6.71 -17.78 14.53
C CYS A 711 -7.65 -18.52 15.51
N PHE A 712 -8.83 -17.98 15.83
CA PHE A 712 -9.84 -18.73 16.58
C PHE A 712 -10.33 -19.98 15.84
N GLY A 713 -10.45 -19.90 14.51
CA GLY A 713 -10.80 -21.05 13.67
C GLY A 713 -9.72 -22.13 13.70
N ASP A 714 -8.45 -21.73 13.59
CA ASP A 714 -7.31 -22.65 13.65
C ASP A 714 -7.19 -23.34 15.02
N ILE A 715 -7.34 -22.57 16.11
CA ILE A 715 -7.39 -23.13 17.48
C ILE A 715 -8.55 -24.12 17.62
N ALA A 716 -9.75 -23.76 17.13
CA ALA A 716 -10.91 -24.63 17.21
C ALA A 716 -10.65 -25.97 16.50
N ASN A 717 -10.12 -25.92 15.28
CA ASN A 717 -9.73 -27.11 14.53
C ASN A 717 -8.71 -27.97 15.28
N ALA A 718 -7.71 -27.36 15.90
CA ALA A 718 -6.65 -28.07 16.61
C ALA A 718 -7.13 -28.77 17.89
N ILE A 719 -8.01 -28.13 18.69
CA ILE A 719 -8.40 -28.65 20.02
C ILE A 719 -9.78 -29.32 20.05
N GLY A 720 -10.52 -29.27 18.95
CA GLY A 720 -11.83 -29.90 18.79
C GLY A 720 -12.80 -29.54 19.91
N GLY A 721 -13.24 -30.56 20.64
CA GLY A 721 -14.29 -30.44 21.65
C GLY A 721 -13.92 -29.59 22.86
N HIS A 722 -12.63 -29.32 23.09
CA HIS A 722 -12.17 -28.40 24.14
C HIS A 722 -12.56 -26.96 23.85
N PHE A 723 -12.82 -26.63 22.57
CA PHE A 723 -13.22 -25.28 22.17
C PHE A 723 -14.60 -24.86 22.69
N GLU A 724 -15.43 -25.80 23.16
CA GLU A 724 -16.71 -25.50 23.81
C GLU A 724 -16.56 -24.49 24.98
N THR A 725 -15.42 -24.53 25.69
CA THR A 725 -15.05 -23.58 26.75
C THR A 725 -15.09 -22.12 26.29
N TYR A 726 -14.72 -21.87 25.03
CA TYR A 726 -14.57 -20.54 24.45
C TYR A 726 -15.74 -20.12 23.56
N LEU A 727 -16.57 -21.10 23.16
CA LEU A 727 -17.58 -20.93 22.12
C LEU A 727 -18.51 -19.73 22.36
N SER A 728 -18.98 -19.53 23.59
CA SER A 728 -19.91 -18.43 23.90
C SER A 728 -19.27 -17.05 23.75
N VAL A 729 -18.05 -16.88 24.24
CA VAL A 729 -17.30 -15.61 24.16
C VAL A 729 -16.90 -15.32 22.72
N VAL A 730 -16.37 -16.31 22.01
CA VAL A 730 -15.94 -16.17 20.62
C VAL A 730 -17.14 -15.89 19.71
N ALA A 731 -18.26 -16.60 19.88
CA ALA A 731 -19.48 -16.35 19.11
C ALA A 731 -19.98 -14.90 19.28
N GLN A 732 -19.95 -14.36 20.50
CA GLN A 732 -20.32 -12.97 20.76
C GLN A 732 -19.41 -11.98 20.01
N VAL A 733 -18.09 -12.23 20.01
CA VAL A 733 -17.12 -11.43 19.26
C VAL A 733 -17.42 -11.48 17.76
N LEU A 734 -17.63 -12.67 17.20
CA LEU A 734 -17.93 -12.86 15.78
C LEU A 734 -19.22 -12.15 15.37
N GLN A 735 -20.26 -12.21 16.19
CA GLN A 735 -21.52 -11.50 15.95
C GLN A 735 -21.35 -9.98 15.98
N GLN A 736 -20.56 -9.44 16.92
CA GLN A 736 -20.27 -8.01 16.95
C GLN A 736 -19.44 -7.56 15.75
N ALA A 737 -18.44 -8.36 15.35
CA ALA A 737 -17.62 -8.08 14.18
C ALA A 737 -18.44 -8.09 12.88
N ALA A 738 -19.42 -8.99 12.77
CA ALA A 738 -20.31 -9.11 11.60
C ALA A 738 -21.17 -7.86 11.34
N THR A 739 -21.38 -7.00 12.34
CA THR A 739 -22.15 -5.74 12.16
C THR A 739 -21.35 -4.60 11.55
N VAL A 740 -20.02 -4.75 11.44
CA VAL A 740 -19.16 -3.72 10.85
C VAL A 740 -19.36 -3.70 9.33
N THR A 741 -19.65 -2.52 8.79
CA THR A 741 -19.88 -2.29 7.37
C THR A 741 -19.17 -1.01 6.94
N ALA A 742 -18.75 -0.95 5.67
CA ALA A 742 -18.28 0.27 5.04
C ALA A 742 -19.50 1.08 4.57
N SER A 743 -19.46 2.41 4.74
CA SER A 743 -20.47 3.29 4.14
C SER A 743 -20.34 3.27 2.61
N PRO A 744 -21.43 3.50 1.84
CA PRO A 744 -21.37 3.61 0.37
C PRO A 744 -20.36 4.64 -0.15
N ASP A 745 -20.07 5.67 0.65
CA ASP A 745 -19.08 6.71 0.36
C ASP A 745 -17.77 6.52 1.16
N GLY A 746 -17.51 5.30 1.65
CA GLY A 746 -16.33 4.96 2.45
C GLY A 746 -15.05 4.89 1.62
N SER A 747 -13.89 4.97 2.29
CA SER A 747 -12.60 4.75 1.61
C SER A 747 -12.44 3.30 1.17
N TYR A 748 -11.67 3.07 0.10
CA TYR A 748 -11.28 1.74 -0.36
C TYR A 748 -10.62 0.91 0.76
N GLU A 749 -9.77 1.53 1.58
CA GLU A 749 -9.17 0.89 2.75
C GLU A 749 -10.20 0.31 3.74
N MET A 750 -11.34 0.99 3.94
CA MET A 750 -12.40 0.50 4.81
C MET A 750 -13.15 -0.68 4.17
N TYR A 751 -13.32 -0.68 2.85
CA TYR A 751 -13.87 -1.83 2.13
C TYR A 751 -12.95 -3.05 2.26
N ASP A 752 -11.66 -2.89 2.01
CA ASP A 752 -10.66 -3.96 2.14
C ASP A 752 -10.62 -4.50 3.57
N TYR A 753 -10.66 -3.61 4.56
CA TYR A 753 -10.75 -3.99 5.97
C TYR A 753 -12.00 -4.82 6.27
N VAL A 754 -13.17 -4.40 5.77
CA VAL A 754 -14.44 -5.14 5.99
C VAL A 754 -14.42 -6.49 5.29
N ILE A 755 -13.85 -6.58 4.09
CA ILE A 755 -13.67 -7.85 3.37
C ILE A 755 -12.79 -8.80 4.19
N SER A 756 -11.61 -8.32 4.61
CA SER A 756 -10.67 -9.09 5.44
C SER A 756 -11.32 -9.53 6.77
N LEU A 757 -12.07 -8.64 7.42
CA LEU A 757 -12.77 -8.95 8.66
C LEU A 757 -13.81 -10.06 8.45
N ARG A 758 -14.59 -9.99 7.36
CA ARG A 758 -15.59 -11.02 7.04
C ARG A 758 -14.94 -12.36 6.69
N GLU A 759 -13.79 -12.34 6.02
CA GLU A 759 -12.99 -13.54 5.74
C GLU A 759 -12.56 -14.21 7.04
N GLY A 760 -11.96 -13.45 7.97
CA GLY A 760 -11.60 -13.96 9.29
C GLY A 760 -12.80 -14.49 10.10
N ILE A 761 -13.99 -13.88 9.97
CA ILE A 761 -15.22 -14.42 10.60
C ILE A 761 -15.64 -15.75 9.97
N MET A 762 -15.57 -15.90 8.64
CA MET A 762 -15.90 -17.15 7.97
C MET A 762 -14.92 -18.26 8.31
N ASP A 763 -13.62 -17.97 8.36
CA ASP A 763 -12.60 -18.94 8.77
C ASP A 763 -12.79 -19.38 10.22
N ALA A 764 -13.11 -18.43 11.12
CA ALA A 764 -13.45 -18.74 12.50
C ALA A 764 -14.63 -19.71 12.59
N TRP A 765 -15.74 -19.42 11.88
CA TRP A 765 -16.91 -20.28 11.89
C TRP A 765 -16.61 -21.65 11.28
N GLY A 766 -15.88 -21.71 10.16
CA GLY A 766 -15.50 -22.98 9.53
C GLY A 766 -14.78 -23.90 10.52
N GLY A 767 -13.77 -23.36 11.22
CA GLY A 767 -13.05 -24.13 12.25
C GLY A 767 -13.92 -24.55 13.44
N ILE A 768 -14.78 -23.65 13.93
CA ILE A 768 -15.69 -23.95 15.04
C ILE A 768 -16.72 -25.03 14.68
N ILE A 769 -17.30 -24.95 13.48
CA ILE A 769 -18.29 -25.92 13.01
C ILE A 769 -17.63 -27.30 12.89
N GLY A 770 -16.45 -27.38 12.25
CA GLY A 770 -15.66 -28.60 12.14
C GLY A 770 -15.36 -29.21 13.52
N ALA A 771 -14.84 -28.40 14.44
CA ALA A 771 -14.50 -28.81 15.80
C ALA A 771 -15.68 -29.37 16.59
N MET A 772 -16.82 -28.67 16.56
CA MET A 772 -18.04 -29.10 17.27
C MET A 772 -18.65 -30.35 16.63
N LYS A 773 -18.62 -30.46 15.30
CA LYS A 773 -19.09 -31.65 14.59
C LYS A 773 -18.25 -32.87 14.94
N MET A 774 -16.93 -32.80 14.79
CA MET A 774 -16.01 -33.92 15.07
C MET A 774 -16.13 -34.42 16.52
N SER A 775 -16.53 -33.52 17.43
CA SER A 775 -16.68 -33.82 18.86
C SER A 775 -18.10 -34.20 19.27
N ASN A 776 -19.05 -34.34 18.32
CA ASN A 776 -20.47 -34.60 18.58
C ASN A 776 -21.15 -33.55 19.49
N LYS A 777 -20.77 -32.28 19.36
CA LYS A 777 -21.25 -31.13 20.15
C LYS A 777 -22.03 -30.10 19.33
N THR A 778 -22.59 -30.49 18.18
CA THR A 778 -23.36 -29.60 17.29
C THR A 778 -24.58 -28.95 17.97
N GLN A 779 -25.08 -29.55 19.06
CA GLN A 779 -26.13 -28.93 19.88
C GLN A 779 -25.69 -27.60 20.52
N ALA A 780 -24.42 -27.48 20.94
CA ALA A 780 -23.88 -26.25 21.51
C ALA A 780 -23.75 -25.12 20.47
N LEU A 781 -23.58 -25.48 19.19
CA LEU A 781 -23.48 -24.56 18.06
C LEU A 781 -24.86 -24.05 17.58
N GLN A 782 -25.94 -24.83 17.80
CA GLN A 782 -27.29 -24.55 17.27
C GLN A 782 -27.77 -23.10 17.49
N PRO A 783 -27.56 -22.45 18.66
CA PRO A 783 -28.02 -21.07 18.89
C PRO A 783 -27.42 -20.03 17.95
N TYR A 784 -26.25 -20.31 17.35
CA TYR A 784 -25.51 -19.36 16.54
C TYR A 784 -25.74 -19.51 15.03
N VAL A 785 -26.28 -20.65 14.59
CA VAL A 785 -26.48 -20.97 13.16
C VAL A 785 -27.23 -19.87 12.40
N GLN A 786 -28.28 -19.30 13.00
CA GLN A 786 -29.05 -18.21 12.39
C GLN A 786 -28.17 -16.98 12.09
N SER A 787 -27.29 -16.59 13.01
CA SER A 787 -26.40 -15.45 12.82
C SER A 787 -25.36 -15.68 11.71
N ILE A 788 -24.93 -16.93 11.52
CA ILE A 788 -24.02 -17.30 10.43
C ILE A 788 -24.72 -17.12 9.07
N PHE A 789 -25.96 -17.59 8.93
CA PHE A 789 -26.76 -17.37 7.71
C PHE A 789 -27.05 -15.88 7.44
N GLN A 790 -27.25 -15.08 8.49
CA GLN A 790 -27.42 -13.63 8.33
C GLN A 790 -26.19 -12.99 7.70
N LEU A 791 -24.99 -13.33 8.17
CA LEU A 791 -23.75 -12.83 7.60
C LEU A 791 -23.52 -13.35 6.17
N LEU A 792 -23.76 -14.63 5.90
CA LEU A 792 -23.69 -15.18 4.54
C LEU A 792 -24.62 -14.44 3.56
N ASN A 793 -25.83 -14.09 4.01
CA ASN A 793 -26.77 -13.31 3.21
C ASN A 793 -26.25 -11.88 2.98
N ILE A 794 -25.68 -11.22 3.99
CA ILE A 794 -25.03 -9.90 3.82
C ILE A 794 -23.91 -9.98 2.78
N ILE A 795 -23.02 -10.98 2.89
CA ILE A 795 -21.95 -11.20 1.92
C ILE A 795 -22.53 -11.43 0.52
N SER A 796 -23.61 -12.19 0.37
CA SER A 796 -24.21 -12.46 -0.95
C SER A 796 -24.78 -11.21 -1.65
N GLN A 797 -25.10 -10.16 -0.89
CA GLN A 797 -25.69 -8.92 -1.40
C GLN A 797 -24.65 -7.83 -1.64
N ASP A 798 -23.44 -7.99 -1.11
CA ASP A 798 -22.35 -7.03 -1.26
C ASP A 798 -21.62 -7.27 -2.59
N MET A 799 -21.33 -6.20 -3.32
CA MET A 799 -20.53 -6.30 -4.55
C MET A 799 -19.03 -6.34 -4.26
N ASN A 800 -18.61 -5.79 -3.12
CA ASN A 800 -17.20 -5.72 -2.72
C ASN A 800 -16.83 -7.00 -1.98
N ARG A 801 -16.25 -7.97 -2.69
CA ARG A 801 -15.94 -9.32 -2.18
C ARG A 801 -14.61 -9.81 -2.76
N SER A 802 -13.82 -10.51 -1.95
CA SER A 802 -12.62 -11.23 -2.41
C SER A 802 -12.95 -12.67 -2.80
N GLU A 803 -12.12 -13.27 -3.66
CA GLU A 803 -12.20 -14.71 -3.94
C GLU A 803 -12.09 -15.54 -2.65
N ALA A 804 -11.18 -15.15 -1.76
CA ALA A 804 -10.92 -15.87 -0.51
C ALA A 804 -12.14 -15.83 0.44
N LEU A 805 -12.79 -14.68 0.59
CA LEU A 805 -14.06 -14.56 1.31
C LEU A 805 -15.13 -15.48 0.72
N MET A 806 -15.28 -15.52 -0.61
CA MET A 806 -16.26 -16.38 -1.26
C MET A 806 -15.94 -17.86 -1.07
N ARG A 807 -14.66 -18.25 -1.10
CA ARG A 807 -14.22 -19.61 -0.80
C ARG A 807 -14.56 -20.01 0.64
N SER A 808 -14.24 -19.17 1.62
CA SER A 808 -14.53 -19.44 3.04
C SER A 808 -16.04 -19.48 3.30
N ALA A 809 -16.82 -18.60 2.68
CA ALA A 809 -18.29 -18.63 2.74
C ALA A 809 -18.87 -19.95 2.18
N MET A 810 -18.36 -20.43 1.03
CA MET A 810 -18.77 -21.72 0.48
C MET A 810 -18.38 -22.89 1.41
N GLY A 811 -17.20 -22.81 2.03
CA GLY A 811 -16.76 -23.75 3.07
C GLY A 811 -17.78 -23.84 4.20
N VAL A 812 -18.08 -22.70 4.84
CA VAL A 812 -19.04 -22.62 5.94
C VAL A 812 -20.43 -23.14 5.55
N ILE A 813 -20.93 -22.82 4.35
CA ILE A 813 -22.23 -23.34 3.86
C ILE A 813 -22.23 -24.87 3.84
N GLY A 814 -21.19 -25.49 3.31
CA GLY A 814 -21.10 -26.95 3.26
C GLY A 814 -20.86 -27.56 4.63
N ASP A 815 -20.06 -26.92 5.49
CA ASP A 815 -19.77 -27.39 6.85
C ASP A 815 -21.02 -27.40 7.72
N ILE A 816 -21.86 -26.36 7.63
CA ILE A 816 -23.17 -26.32 8.31
C ILE A 816 -24.09 -27.44 7.81
N ALA A 817 -24.15 -27.64 6.49
CA ALA A 817 -24.99 -28.68 5.90
C ALA A 817 -24.57 -30.09 6.35
N ASP A 818 -23.28 -30.31 6.52
CA ASP A 818 -22.68 -31.57 6.97
C ASP A 818 -22.75 -31.76 8.50
N ALA A 819 -22.74 -30.68 9.28
CA ALA A 819 -22.91 -30.71 10.74
C ALA A 819 -24.35 -31.02 11.19
N TYR A 820 -25.35 -30.68 10.37
CA TYR A 820 -26.78 -30.90 10.66
C TYR A 820 -27.47 -31.73 9.58
N PRO A 821 -27.09 -33.01 9.37
CA PRO A 821 -27.50 -33.80 8.21
C PRO A 821 -28.98 -34.25 8.19
N GLY A 822 -29.72 -34.06 9.27
CA GLY A 822 -31.09 -34.56 9.47
C GLY A 822 -32.17 -33.72 8.79
N GLY A 823 -31.80 -32.72 7.99
CA GLY A 823 -32.75 -31.81 7.35
C GLY A 823 -33.24 -30.69 8.28
N GLU A 824 -32.55 -30.44 9.39
CA GLU A 824 -32.91 -29.44 10.40
C GLU A 824 -32.88 -28.00 9.84
N LEU A 825 -32.13 -27.76 8.76
CA LEU A 825 -31.87 -26.45 8.19
C LEU A 825 -32.42 -26.27 6.76
N VAL A 826 -33.34 -27.16 6.33
CA VAL A 826 -33.90 -27.18 4.97
C VAL A 826 -34.50 -25.83 4.55
N GLU A 827 -35.17 -25.12 5.45
CA GLU A 827 -35.77 -23.82 5.12
C GLU A 827 -34.70 -22.77 4.78
N ALA A 828 -33.62 -22.71 5.56
CA ALA A 828 -32.50 -21.81 5.29
C ALA A 828 -31.80 -22.16 3.97
N PHE A 829 -31.51 -23.44 3.74
CA PHE A 829 -30.85 -23.93 2.53
C PHE A 829 -31.67 -23.83 1.24
N ARG A 830 -33.01 -23.68 1.34
CA ARG A 830 -33.89 -23.49 0.18
C ARG A 830 -33.90 -22.05 -0.33
N SER A 831 -33.33 -21.10 0.40
CA SER A 831 -33.35 -19.68 0.03
C SER A 831 -32.73 -19.44 -1.36
N ASP A 832 -33.40 -18.62 -2.18
CA ASP A 832 -32.96 -18.35 -3.56
C ASP A 832 -31.60 -17.64 -3.63
N TRP A 833 -31.34 -16.72 -2.70
CA TRP A 833 -30.07 -15.98 -2.61
C TRP A 833 -28.87 -16.92 -2.41
N LEU A 834 -29.05 -17.99 -1.63
CA LEU A 834 -27.98 -18.95 -1.35
C LEU A 834 -27.65 -19.75 -2.62
N THR A 835 -28.68 -20.15 -3.37
CA THR A 835 -28.50 -20.86 -4.64
C THR A 835 -27.84 -19.95 -5.68
N ALA A 836 -28.21 -18.67 -5.71
CA ALA A 836 -27.59 -17.66 -6.58
C ALA A 836 -26.10 -17.48 -6.24
N MET A 837 -25.77 -17.28 -4.96
CA MET A 837 -24.40 -17.12 -4.47
C MET A 837 -23.51 -18.33 -4.83
N ILE A 838 -23.98 -19.55 -4.56
CA ILE A 838 -23.23 -20.78 -4.92
C ILE A 838 -23.04 -20.90 -6.43
N LYS A 839 -24.05 -20.53 -7.21
CA LYS A 839 -23.98 -20.59 -8.68
C LYS A 839 -22.93 -19.60 -9.18
N GLU A 840 -22.99 -18.36 -8.71
CA GLU A 840 -22.05 -17.28 -9.03
C GLU A 840 -20.60 -17.71 -8.77
N THR A 841 -20.27 -18.11 -7.54
CA THR A 841 -18.91 -18.54 -7.17
C THR A 841 -18.40 -19.68 -8.04
N LYS A 842 -19.27 -20.64 -8.37
CA LYS A 842 -18.91 -21.82 -9.13
C LYS A 842 -18.77 -21.54 -10.64
N THR A 843 -19.39 -20.48 -11.15
CA THR A 843 -19.34 -20.13 -12.59
C THR A 843 -18.36 -19.02 -12.91
N ASN A 844 -17.83 -18.32 -11.91
CA ASN A 844 -16.77 -17.34 -12.10
C ASN A 844 -15.50 -18.06 -12.63
N ARG A 845 -15.02 -17.63 -13.81
CA ARG A 845 -13.87 -18.23 -14.50
C ARG A 845 -12.53 -17.70 -14.01
N GLU A 846 -12.53 -16.57 -13.31
CA GLU A 846 -11.32 -15.97 -12.74
C GLU A 846 -10.92 -16.62 -11.43
N PHE A 847 -11.85 -17.28 -10.74
CA PHE A 847 -11.57 -17.97 -9.49
C PHE A 847 -10.70 -19.20 -9.70
N GLN A 848 -9.80 -19.43 -8.74
CA GLN A 848 -8.91 -20.58 -8.71
C GLN A 848 -9.70 -21.89 -8.63
N PRO A 849 -9.16 -23.01 -9.15
CA PRO A 849 -9.82 -24.31 -9.12
C PRO A 849 -10.28 -24.72 -7.71
N ARG A 850 -9.49 -24.41 -6.69
CA ARG A 850 -9.82 -24.68 -5.28
C ARG A 850 -11.14 -24.03 -4.87
N THR A 851 -11.36 -22.77 -5.23
CA THR A 851 -12.58 -22.02 -4.90
C THR A 851 -13.80 -22.60 -5.61
N ILE A 852 -13.65 -22.94 -6.89
CA ILE A 852 -14.71 -23.57 -7.70
C ILE A 852 -15.08 -24.95 -7.12
N ASP A 853 -14.10 -25.74 -6.71
CA ASP A 853 -14.34 -27.06 -6.13
C ASP A 853 -14.98 -26.97 -4.75
N THR A 854 -14.61 -26.01 -3.90
CA THR A 854 -15.33 -25.72 -2.64
C THR A 854 -16.79 -25.34 -2.92
N ALA A 855 -17.07 -24.52 -3.92
CA ALA A 855 -18.44 -24.15 -4.30
C ALA A 855 -19.25 -25.36 -4.85
N ARG A 856 -18.61 -26.25 -5.62
CA ARG A 856 -19.22 -27.52 -6.07
C ARG A 856 -19.56 -28.42 -4.91
N TRP A 857 -18.66 -28.55 -3.94
CA TRP A 857 -18.88 -29.32 -2.73
C TRP A 857 -20.03 -28.75 -1.90
N ALA A 858 -20.04 -27.43 -1.66
CA ALA A 858 -21.14 -26.75 -0.95
C ALA A 858 -22.50 -27.03 -1.62
N ARG A 859 -22.56 -26.91 -2.96
CA ARG A 859 -23.77 -27.24 -3.72
C ARG A 859 -24.25 -28.68 -3.50
N GLU A 860 -23.33 -29.63 -3.43
CA GLU A 860 -23.67 -31.04 -3.22
C GLU A 860 -24.21 -31.27 -1.80
N GLN A 861 -23.64 -30.61 -0.79
CA GLN A 861 -24.16 -30.68 0.58
C GLN A 861 -25.56 -30.07 0.70
N VAL A 862 -25.79 -28.92 0.05
CA VAL A 862 -27.12 -28.28 -0.03
C VAL A 862 -28.14 -29.23 -0.68
N LYS A 863 -27.78 -29.93 -1.76
CA LYS A 863 -28.68 -30.90 -2.37
C LYS A 863 -29.02 -32.06 -1.45
N ARG A 864 -28.05 -32.57 -0.69
CA ARG A 864 -28.26 -33.66 0.28
C ARG A 864 -29.22 -33.22 1.39
N GLN A 865 -29.04 -32.01 1.91
CA GLN A 865 -29.97 -31.37 2.85
C GLN A 865 -31.41 -31.34 2.31
N LEU A 866 -31.59 -30.84 1.09
CA LEU A 866 -32.91 -30.74 0.47
C LEU A 866 -33.51 -32.11 0.10
N GLY A 867 -32.67 -33.10 -0.21
CA GLY A 867 -33.06 -34.47 -0.55
C GLY A 867 -33.40 -35.37 0.65
N GLY A 868 -32.82 -35.10 1.84
CA GLY A 868 -33.02 -35.87 3.06
C GLY A 868 -34.50 -35.96 3.51
N GLN A 869 -35.31 -34.96 3.16
CA GLN A 869 -36.76 -34.97 3.41
C GLN A 869 -37.50 -36.15 2.73
N GLN A 870 -36.99 -36.67 1.60
CA GLN A 870 -37.63 -37.81 0.91
C GLN A 870 -37.30 -39.16 1.56
N ALA A 871 -36.20 -39.28 2.30
CA ALA A 871 -35.80 -40.53 2.96
C ALA A 871 -36.36 -40.65 4.39
N VAL A 872 -36.47 -39.54 5.13
CA VAL A 872 -37.03 -39.53 6.50
C VAL A 872 -38.55 -39.74 6.51
N MET A 873 -39.28 -39.37 5.45
CA MET A 873 -40.70 -39.71 5.29
C MET A 873 -40.96 -41.16 4.82
N ALA A 874 -39.91 -41.95 4.57
CA ALA A 874 -40.02 -43.31 4.01
C ALA A 874 -39.61 -44.44 4.99
N GLN A 875 -39.34 -44.12 6.27
CA GLN A 875 -39.20 -45.13 7.32
C GLN A 875 -40.48 -45.17 8.18
N PRO A 876 -41.18 -46.32 8.27
CA PRO A 876 -42.42 -46.46 9.03
C PRO A 876 -42.24 -46.42 10.55
#